data_AF-A0A094G8L3-F1
#
_entry.id   AF-A0A094G8L3-F1
#
_cell.length_a   1.000
_cell.length_b   1.000
_cell.length_c   1.000
_cell.angle_alpha   90.00
_cell.angle_beta   90.00
_cell.angle_gamma   90.00
#
_symmetry.space_group_name_H-M   'P 1'
#
loop_
_entity.id
_entity.type
_entity.pdbx_description
1 polymer ?
#
loop_
_entity_poly.entity_id
_entity_poly.type
_entity_poly.pdbx_seq_one_letter_code
_entity_poly.pdbx_strand_id
1 'polypeptide(L)'
;MADTPTTTSSPGSIPPSSASEQARIRRERREAKIKAGGTSRLNKITGLGGGLQRDVKPAAATPQTASVSHADPDEVDISEHFYEPPPNVRSQNATPNPNRPYPGLSSDPSQLDDQALRAMMLGFPPPNGSPQPQSNPFGGPPNPFAAMGNPGGTGDPGANDPMMAMLQQMMGGAGGEPGAMPSFPGLPPMGFPGNDSNGAPAVKTSAYIWRIVHAIFALGFGLYIAFTTEFGTEVRRKHNSDVVDLRAFYVFATVEAILQGTRFIFDRGQDSQSGIIGMVLRFLPQPFGGYLRMFMNYRSIWTTTSADAMVVVTSPAMRTSTLLYLVPFGLVAAAPRELAFEHNPGTVPLSLRMLDSIIVRKQGVTVDPSVKTSVIEGGLLLLGISEVLENMDMSQELKLKYESYLDLVTSSLVPVLMNATAGLTSPLDEFSVGTQFIKQSGNLTLLSTIKTLHQVDLLRNRQSDGSYWYFVYPNVTTQDGLFSIPSFHSAYAYEFDEGNALAAYHSSALQFSNIIDRCLSHSTGGLLYHGYDPTHSFPIWGNLTSRGHSESIWGRAVGWTCMGLLLTLDVIPNMPATAAVRKQLQGNFVQLISAIVHAQDKSSGAWWQVMNFPTRPGNFLESSATGLFAYSILRGLRLGYLGTVDNRRDVGDELSAAQYRKSADRAYKWLLNNALLDLEDGTLGYNNTVDVCSINSTTAFDFYTTQPLKPQSLLGEVGFLLTSVER
;
A
#
# COMPACT_ATOMS: atom_id res chain seq x y z
N MET A 1 -82.94 -29.56 -19.80
CA MET A 1 -81.84 -29.07 -20.68
C MET A 1 -80.79 -28.45 -19.79
N ALA A 2 -79.50 -28.77 -20.03
CA ALA A 2 -78.30 -28.13 -19.47
C ALA A 2 -78.29 -27.94 -17.94
N ASP A 3 -77.87 -28.92 -17.13
CA ASP A 3 -76.50 -29.44 -16.94
C ASP A 3 -75.58 -28.52 -16.14
N THR A 4 -75.07 -29.05 -15.03
CA THR A 4 -74.02 -28.47 -14.19
C THR A 4 -73.11 -29.60 -13.73
N PRO A 5 -71.78 -29.49 -13.91
CA PRO A 5 -70.89 -30.22 -12.99
C PRO A 5 -69.60 -29.48 -12.58
N THR A 6 -69.37 -29.52 -11.26
CA THR A 6 -68.10 -29.81 -10.54
C THR A 6 -66.79 -29.03 -10.75
N THR A 7 -66.20 -28.71 -9.59
CA THR A 7 -64.80 -28.35 -9.31
C THR A 7 -63.75 -29.40 -9.70
N THR A 8 -62.53 -28.96 -10.01
CA THR A 8 -61.29 -29.76 -9.95
C THR A 8 -60.12 -28.98 -9.33
N SER A 9 -59.17 -29.73 -8.74
CA SER A 9 -58.06 -29.25 -7.92
C SER A 9 -56.70 -29.23 -8.64
N SER A 10 -55.72 -28.55 -8.04
CA SER A 10 -54.36 -28.32 -8.56
C SER A 10 -53.44 -29.55 -8.57
N PRO A 11 -52.33 -29.50 -9.33
CA PRO A 11 -51.05 -30.06 -8.92
C PRO A 11 -50.10 -28.96 -8.44
N GLY A 12 -49.54 -29.12 -7.24
CA GLY A 12 -48.55 -28.19 -6.68
C GLY A 12 -47.17 -28.35 -7.31
N SER A 13 -46.43 -27.24 -7.46
CA SER A 13 -45.02 -27.27 -7.86
C SER A 13 -44.14 -27.73 -6.69
N ILE A 14 -43.49 -28.88 -6.85
CA ILE A 14 -42.58 -29.48 -5.87
C ILE A 14 -41.36 -28.57 -5.66
N PRO A 15 -40.97 -28.24 -4.41
CA PRO A 15 -39.70 -27.56 -4.15
C PRO A 15 -38.52 -28.51 -4.40
N PRO A 16 -37.41 -28.06 -5.03
CA PRO A 16 -36.31 -28.93 -5.40
C PRO A 16 -35.63 -29.54 -4.16
N SER A 17 -35.71 -30.86 -4.04
CA SER A 17 -35.10 -31.63 -2.96
C SER A 17 -33.59 -31.80 -3.21
N SER A 18 -32.80 -31.51 -2.18
CA SER A 18 -31.32 -31.59 -2.12
C SER A 18 -30.51 -30.46 -2.76
N ALA A 19 -29.37 -30.16 -2.14
CA ALA A 19 -28.45 -29.09 -2.55
C ALA A 19 -27.68 -29.41 -3.85
N SER A 20 -27.57 -30.68 -4.24
CA SER A 20 -26.91 -31.11 -5.49
C SER A 20 -27.72 -30.70 -6.73
N GLU A 21 -29.05 -30.79 -6.69
CA GLU A 21 -29.95 -30.31 -7.73
C GLU A 21 -29.77 -28.79 -7.95
N GLN A 22 -29.71 -28.02 -6.85
CA GLN A 22 -29.46 -26.57 -6.91
C GLN A 22 -28.04 -26.24 -7.44
N ALA A 23 -27.04 -27.05 -7.10
CA ALA A 23 -25.69 -26.90 -7.63
C ALA A 23 -25.63 -27.17 -9.14
N ARG A 24 -26.37 -28.18 -9.63
CA ARG A 24 -26.50 -28.51 -11.06
C ARG A 24 -27.14 -27.35 -11.84
N ILE A 25 -28.27 -26.84 -11.39
CA ILE A 25 -28.95 -25.67 -12.00
C ILE A 25 -28.04 -24.42 -11.99
N ARG A 26 -27.24 -24.22 -10.94
CA ARG A 26 -26.25 -23.13 -10.87
C ARG A 26 -25.07 -23.33 -11.85
N ARG A 27 -24.69 -24.57 -12.16
CA ARG A 27 -23.64 -24.89 -13.16
C ARG A 27 -24.15 -24.67 -14.58
N GLU A 28 -25.31 -25.23 -14.91
CA GLU A 28 -25.97 -25.07 -16.22
C GLU A 28 -26.20 -23.58 -16.55
N ARG A 29 -26.62 -22.77 -15.56
CA ARG A 29 -26.73 -21.29 -15.72
C ARG A 29 -25.41 -20.57 -15.94
N ARG A 30 -24.28 -21.04 -15.39
CA ARG A 30 -22.95 -20.47 -15.67
C ARG A 30 -22.47 -20.82 -17.07
N GLU A 31 -22.62 -22.08 -17.49
CA GLU A 31 -22.23 -22.54 -18.81
C GLU A 31 -23.03 -21.85 -19.92
N ALA A 32 -24.34 -21.65 -19.73
CA ALA A 32 -25.17 -20.84 -20.65
C ALA A 32 -24.68 -19.38 -20.75
N LYS A 33 -24.27 -18.77 -19.63
CA LYS A 33 -23.76 -17.39 -19.59
C LYS A 33 -22.38 -17.24 -20.24
N ILE A 34 -21.53 -18.26 -20.11
CA ILE A 34 -20.22 -18.34 -20.80
C ILE A 34 -20.43 -18.50 -22.31
N LYS A 35 -21.34 -19.37 -22.74
CA LYS A 35 -21.65 -19.63 -24.15
C LYS A 35 -22.26 -18.40 -24.85
N ALA A 36 -23.12 -17.64 -24.15
CA ALA A 36 -23.67 -16.38 -24.64
C ALA A 36 -22.64 -15.22 -24.71
N GLY A 37 -21.58 -15.24 -23.88
CA GLY A 37 -20.52 -14.24 -23.90
C GLY A 37 -19.44 -14.45 -24.96
N GLY A 38 -19.33 -15.66 -25.53
CA GLY A 38 -18.27 -16.01 -26.48
C GLY A 38 -18.35 -15.27 -27.82
N THR A 39 -19.55 -15.16 -28.40
CA THR A 39 -19.77 -14.53 -29.71
C THR A 39 -19.57 -13.00 -29.69
N SER A 40 -19.85 -12.35 -28.56
CA SER A 40 -19.65 -10.90 -28.38
C SER A 40 -18.17 -10.51 -28.32
N ARG A 41 -17.28 -11.40 -27.83
CA ARG A 41 -15.84 -11.11 -27.70
C ARG A 41 -15.08 -11.34 -29.01
N LEU A 42 -15.50 -12.32 -29.82
CA LEU A 42 -14.92 -12.60 -31.15
C LEU A 42 -15.10 -11.42 -32.12
N ASN A 43 -16.28 -10.80 -32.16
CA ASN A 43 -16.56 -9.65 -33.04
C ASN A 43 -15.84 -8.35 -32.63
N LYS A 44 -15.15 -8.31 -31.48
CA LYS A 44 -14.42 -7.14 -31.00
C LYS A 44 -12.90 -7.23 -31.24
N ILE A 45 -12.41 -8.36 -31.75
CA ILE A 45 -10.99 -8.62 -32.03
C ILE A 45 -10.70 -8.55 -33.54
N THR A 46 -11.71 -8.69 -34.41
CA THR A 46 -11.59 -8.66 -35.88
C THR A 46 -11.67 -7.26 -36.51
N GLY A 47 -11.77 -6.19 -35.72
CA GLY A 47 -12.15 -4.85 -36.21
C GLY A 47 -11.06 -3.76 -36.26
N LEU A 48 -9.85 -4.01 -35.74
CA LEU A 48 -8.80 -2.97 -35.64
C LEU A 48 -7.42 -3.52 -36.05
N GLY A 49 -7.25 -3.73 -37.35
CA GLY A 49 -5.96 -3.98 -37.98
C GLY A 49 -5.77 -3.04 -39.17
N GLY A 50 -4.91 -2.02 -39.01
CA GLY A 50 -4.66 -1.01 -40.03
C GLY A 50 -3.73 0.06 -39.50
N GLY A 51 -2.44 -0.07 -39.78
CA GLY A 51 -1.43 0.95 -39.48
C GLY A 51 -0.77 1.45 -40.76
N LEU A 52 -0.20 2.65 -40.69
CA LEU A 52 1.01 3.15 -41.36
C LEU A 52 0.96 4.68 -41.44
N GLN A 53 1.98 5.37 -40.91
CA GLN A 53 3.01 5.98 -41.75
C GLN A 53 4.17 6.52 -40.89
N ARG A 54 5.40 6.40 -41.42
CA ARG A 54 6.58 7.14 -40.98
C ARG A 54 6.69 8.37 -41.86
N ASP A 55 7.08 9.50 -41.30
CA ASP A 55 7.50 10.66 -42.09
C ASP A 55 8.84 11.25 -41.62
N VAL A 56 9.40 12.09 -42.49
CA VAL A 56 10.84 12.32 -42.64
C VAL A 56 11.38 13.49 -41.81
N LYS A 57 12.65 13.35 -41.40
CA LYS A 57 13.49 14.30 -40.67
C LYS A 57 13.76 15.62 -41.44
N PRO A 58 13.54 16.80 -40.82
CA PRO A 58 14.18 18.06 -41.21
C PRO A 58 15.56 18.26 -40.52
N ALA A 59 16.38 19.14 -41.11
CA ALA A 59 17.77 19.38 -40.69
C ALA A 59 17.93 20.48 -39.63
N ALA A 60 19.18 20.65 -39.19
CA ALA A 60 19.63 21.44 -38.04
C ALA A 60 19.25 22.94 -38.04
N ALA A 61 19.14 23.49 -36.82
CA ALA A 61 19.30 24.91 -36.52
C ALA A 61 20.33 25.08 -35.39
N THR A 62 21.14 26.14 -35.46
CA THR A 62 22.27 26.45 -34.55
C THR A 62 21.83 26.98 -33.18
N PRO A 63 22.54 26.67 -32.08
CA PRO A 63 22.30 27.31 -30.78
C PRO A 63 22.82 28.76 -30.76
N GLN A 64 22.05 29.67 -30.16
CA GLN A 64 22.54 30.98 -29.75
C GLN A 64 23.15 30.91 -28.34
N THR A 65 24.17 31.74 -28.10
CA THR A 65 24.93 31.81 -26.85
C THR A 65 24.21 32.60 -25.75
N ALA A 66 24.20 32.04 -24.54
CA ALA A 66 23.98 32.79 -23.29
C ALA A 66 24.91 32.21 -22.22
N SER A 67 25.73 33.07 -21.61
CA SER A 67 26.84 32.70 -20.73
C SER A 67 26.51 32.89 -19.25
N VAL A 68 26.71 31.86 -18.42
CA VAL A 68 26.97 32.00 -16.98
C VAL A 68 28.04 30.98 -16.59
N SER A 69 29.02 31.42 -15.81
CA SER A 69 30.23 30.67 -15.44
C SER A 69 30.12 30.01 -14.06
N HIS A 70 30.45 28.72 -13.99
CA HIS A 70 31.03 28.11 -12.79
C HIS A 70 32.18 27.19 -13.25
N ALA A 71 33.28 27.18 -12.49
CA ALA A 71 34.49 26.47 -12.86
C ALA A 71 34.49 25.04 -12.28
N ASP A 72 34.70 24.05 -13.14
CA ASP A 72 35.09 22.71 -12.73
C ASP A 72 36.60 22.67 -12.38
N PRO A 73 37.03 21.78 -11.46
CA PRO A 73 38.44 21.56 -11.15
C PRO A 73 39.15 20.76 -12.26
N ASP A 74 40.47 20.90 -12.35
CA ASP A 74 41.30 20.35 -13.43
C ASP A 74 41.17 18.82 -13.61
N GLU A 75 41.06 18.37 -14.86
CA GLU A 75 41.11 16.95 -15.22
C GLU A 75 42.51 16.36 -14.94
N VAL A 76 42.55 15.24 -14.24
CA VAL A 76 43.79 14.47 -14.00
C VAL A 76 43.93 13.40 -15.08
N ASP A 77 44.98 13.51 -15.89
CA ASP A 77 45.33 12.51 -16.90
C ASP A 77 45.76 11.18 -16.24
N ILE A 78 45.08 10.09 -16.59
CA ILE A 78 45.30 8.73 -16.07
C ILE A 78 45.91 7.77 -17.11
N SER A 79 46.54 8.29 -18.17
CA SER A 79 47.10 7.49 -19.28
C SER A 79 48.40 6.71 -18.97
N GLU A 80 48.97 6.82 -17.76
CA GLU A 80 50.28 6.24 -17.38
C GLU A 80 50.19 4.95 -16.50
N HIS A 81 49.04 4.27 -16.42
CA HIS A 81 48.88 3.04 -15.61
C HIS A 81 48.56 1.78 -16.45
N PHE A 82 49.57 1.33 -17.19
CA PHE A 82 49.61 -0.02 -17.77
C PHE A 82 49.77 -1.08 -16.67
N TYR A 83 48.84 -2.04 -16.60
CA TYR A 83 48.94 -3.23 -15.74
C TYR A 83 49.07 -4.49 -16.60
N GLU A 84 50.24 -5.14 -16.55
CA GLU A 84 50.46 -6.44 -17.18
C GLU A 84 50.23 -7.59 -16.18
N PRO A 85 49.40 -8.60 -16.49
CA PRO A 85 49.21 -9.76 -15.63
C PRO A 85 50.37 -10.77 -15.77
N PRO A 86 50.89 -11.35 -14.67
CA PRO A 86 52.01 -12.30 -14.72
C PRO A 86 51.61 -13.67 -15.30
N PRO A 87 52.55 -14.41 -15.93
CA PRO A 87 52.26 -15.65 -16.63
C PRO A 87 52.07 -16.88 -15.72
N ASN A 88 51.18 -17.79 -16.14
CA ASN A 88 50.91 -19.06 -15.45
C ASN A 88 52.13 -19.99 -15.39
N VAL A 89 52.59 -20.33 -14.17
CA VAL A 89 53.57 -21.40 -13.93
C VAL A 89 52.83 -22.73 -13.71
N ARG A 90 52.98 -23.64 -14.67
CA ARG A 90 52.40 -25.00 -14.65
C ARG A 90 53.40 -25.99 -14.06
N SER A 91 53.23 -26.39 -12.81
CA SER A 91 53.98 -27.52 -12.23
C SER A 91 53.38 -28.86 -12.65
N GLN A 92 54.24 -29.74 -13.15
CA GLN A 92 53.92 -31.13 -13.51
C GLN A 92 54.31 -32.08 -12.37
N ASN A 93 53.51 -33.14 -12.17
CA ASN A 93 53.78 -34.45 -11.53
C ASN A 93 52.45 -34.98 -10.94
N ALA A 94 52.03 -36.25 -11.05
CA ALA A 94 52.61 -37.44 -11.70
C ALA A 94 51.51 -38.37 -12.26
N THR A 95 51.91 -39.48 -12.90
CA THR A 95 51.06 -40.42 -13.67
C THR A 95 50.27 -41.46 -12.82
N PRO A 96 49.16 -42.02 -13.35
CA PRO A 96 48.36 -43.05 -12.68
C PRO A 96 48.85 -44.49 -12.95
N ASN A 97 48.54 -45.43 -12.05
CA ASN A 97 48.79 -46.87 -12.19
C ASN A 97 47.47 -47.67 -12.03
N PRO A 98 47.13 -48.65 -12.89
CA PRO A 98 45.83 -49.31 -12.87
C PRO A 98 45.84 -50.67 -12.16
N ASN A 99 44.89 -50.91 -11.25
CA ASN A 99 44.43 -52.26 -10.89
C ASN A 99 43.00 -52.22 -10.30
N ARG A 100 42.21 -53.25 -10.62
CA ARG A 100 40.74 -53.43 -10.39
C ARG A 100 40.50 -54.46 -9.25
N PRO A 101 39.28 -54.66 -8.66
CA PRO A 101 38.04 -54.97 -9.40
C PRO A 101 36.66 -54.47 -8.85
N TYR A 102 35.62 -54.73 -9.68
CA TYR A 102 34.17 -54.46 -9.59
C TYR A 102 33.41 -55.56 -8.78
N PRO A 103 32.06 -55.54 -8.51
CA PRO A 103 30.88 -55.00 -9.28
C PRO A 103 29.80 -54.24 -8.44
N GLY A 104 28.73 -53.57 -8.91
CA GLY A 104 28.03 -53.29 -10.18
C GLY A 104 26.85 -52.30 -9.87
N LEU A 105 25.93 -51.84 -10.73
CA LEU A 105 25.59 -52.11 -12.15
C LEU A 105 24.95 -50.83 -12.80
N SER A 106 24.32 -50.98 -13.97
CA SER A 106 23.44 -50.10 -14.79
C SER A 106 22.50 -49.07 -14.10
N SER A 107 22.08 -47.94 -14.72
CA SER A 107 22.36 -47.37 -16.07
C SER A 107 21.88 -45.91 -16.19
N ASP A 108 22.62 -45.08 -16.94
CA ASP A 108 22.26 -43.70 -17.37
C ASP A 108 21.66 -43.71 -18.80
N PRO A 109 20.85 -42.72 -19.23
CA PRO A 109 21.42 -41.66 -20.07
C PRO A 109 20.77 -40.26 -19.94
N SER A 110 21.51 -39.22 -19.52
CA SER A 110 21.37 -37.84 -20.05
C SER A 110 22.48 -36.86 -19.61
N GLN A 111 23.68 -36.99 -20.19
CA GLN A 111 24.62 -35.86 -20.23
C GLN A 111 24.31 -34.97 -21.44
N LEU A 112 24.08 -33.68 -21.19
CA LEU A 112 23.98 -32.65 -22.22
C LEU A 112 25.38 -32.07 -22.48
N ASP A 113 25.70 -31.84 -23.74
CA ASP A 113 27.02 -31.39 -24.20
C ASP A 113 27.22 -29.88 -23.96
N ASP A 114 28.24 -29.52 -23.19
CA ASP A 114 28.60 -28.14 -22.82
C ASP A 114 28.83 -27.22 -24.04
N GLN A 115 29.17 -27.76 -25.21
CA GLN A 115 29.31 -26.96 -26.43
C GLN A 115 27.96 -26.46 -26.98
N ALA A 116 26.88 -27.24 -26.82
CA ALA A 116 25.55 -26.84 -27.28
C ALA A 116 24.97 -25.69 -26.44
N LEU A 117 25.24 -25.70 -25.12
CA LEU A 117 24.82 -24.64 -24.20
C LEU A 117 25.54 -23.32 -24.50
N ARG A 118 26.83 -23.38 -24.85
CA ARG A 118 27.65 -22.21 -25.21
C ARG A 118 27.23 -21.57 -26.54
N ALA A 119 26.77 -22.36 -27.51
CA ALA A 119 26.24 -21.86 -28.77
C ALA A 119 24.88 -21.15 -28.61
N MET A 120 24.01 -21.68 -27.75
CA MET A 120 22.69 -21.09 -27.46
C MET A 120 22.80 -19.71 -26.78
N MET A 121 23.79 -19.53 -25.91
CA MET A 121 24.06 -18.26 -25.22
C MET A 121 24.58 -17.14 -26.15
N LEU A 122 24.99 -17.46 -27.38
CA LEU A 122 25.52 -16.51 -28.37
C LEU A 122 24.60 -16.31 -29.59
N GLY A 123 23.42 -16.95 -29.63
CA GLY A 123 22.36 -16.62 -30.58
C GLY A 123 22.52 -17.12 -32.03
N PHE A 124 23.37 -18.12 -32.29
CA PHE A 124 23.57 -18.68 -33.63
C PHE A 124 22.88 -20.06 -33.82
N PRO A 125 22.22 -20.33 -34.97
CA PRO A 125 21.65 -21.64 -35.28
C PRO A 125 22.72 -22.65 -35.75
N PRO A 126 22.57 -23.96 -35.45
CA PRO A 126 23.57 -24.98 -35.78
C PRO A 126 23.55 -25.40 -37.27
N PRO A 127 24.71 -25.78 -37.87
CA PRO A 127 24.80 -26.09 -39.30
C PRO A 127 24.64 -27.58 -39.66
N ASN A 128 23.96 -27.80 -40.80
CA ASN A 128 23.98 -28.95 -41.72
C ASN A 128 23.33 -30.31 -41.39
N GLY A 129 22.34 -30.66 -42.23
CA GLY A 129 21.84 -32.02 -42.51
C GLY A 129 20.73 -31.99 -43.58
N SER A 130 21.00 -32.50 -44.79
CA SER A 130 20.13 -32.45 -46.00
C SER A 130 19.99 -33.86 -46.65
N PRO A 131 19.10 -34.17 -47.63
CA PRO A 131 18.23 -33.31 -48.48
C PRO A 131 16.75 -33.77 -48.70
N GLN A 132 16.05 -33.05 -49.60
CA GLN A 132 14.63 -33.05 -50.08
C GLN A 132 14.02 -34.36 -50.68
N PRO A 133 12.69 -34.50 -50.99
CA PRO A 133 11.79 -33.46 -51.57
C PRO A 133 10.26 -33.40 -51.22
N GLN A 134 9.66 -32.25 -51.60
CA GLN A 134 8.26 -31.99 -52.02
C GLN A 134 7.05 -32.42 -51.14
N SER A 135 6.41 -31.43 -50.50
CA SER A 135 5.07 -30.94 -50.87
C SER A 135 4.68 -29.71 -50.04
N ASN A 136 3.95 -28.74 -50.62
CA ASN A 136 3.66 -27.45 -50.00
C ASN A 136 2.17 -27.34 -49.62
N PRO A 137 1.78 -27.39 -48.33
CA PRO A 137 0.38 -27.38 -47.93
C PRO A 137 -0.10 -25.97 -47.52
N PHE A 138 -1.02 -25.42 -48.32
CA PHE A 138 -1.84 -24.21 -48.06
C PHE A 138 -1.07 -22.87 -47.97
N GLY A 139 -1.05 -22.00 -48.98
CA GLY A 139 -1.87 -21.99 -50.20
C GLY A 139 -3.28 -21.46 -49.95
N GLY A 140 -3.47 -20.15 -50.09
CA GLY A 140 -4.77 -19.49 -49.89
C GLY A 140 -5.78 -19.76 -51.02
N PRO A 141 -7.08 -19.60 -50.78
CA PRO A 141 -8.12 -19.87 -51.77
C PRO A 141 -8.17 -18.83 -52.91
N PRO A 142 -8.66 -19.21 -54.10
CA PRO A 142 -8.62 -18.37 -55.30
C PRO A 142 -9.66 -17.23 -55.27
N ASN A 143 -9.29 -16.10 -55.88
CA ASN A 143 -10.17 -14.94 -56.06
C ASN A 143 -11.09 -15.15 -57.29
N PRO A 144 -12.43 -15.14 -57.15
CA PRO A 144 -13.35 -15.63 -58.20
C PRO A 144 -13.80 -14.57 -59.22
N PHE A 145 -13.17 -13.39 -59.28
CA PHE A 145 -13.50 -12.35 -60.27
C PHE A 145 -12.26 -11.78 -60.96
N ALA A 146 -11.84 -12.46 -62.03
CA ALA A 146 -10.89 -11.96 -63.02
C ALA A 146 -11.29 -12.45 -64.43
N ALA A 147 -12.34 -11.85 -65.00
CA ALA A 147 -12.72 -12.06 -66.39
C ALA A 147 -13.41 -10.82 -66.99
N MET A 148 -12.88 -10.37 -68.14
CA MET A 148 -13.39 -9.36 -69.08
C MET A 148 -13.40 -7.86 -68.70
N GLY A 149 -12.84 -7.05 -69.60
CA GLY A 149 -13.52 -5.82 -70.04
C GLY A 149 -12.82 -4.47 -69.84
N ASN A 150 -12.04 -4.03 -70.82
CA ASN A 150 -11.65 -2.63 -71.09
C ASN A 150 -12.39 -2.19 -72.40
N PRO A 151 -12.50 -0.91 -72.84
CA PRO A 151 -12.17 0.40 -72.21
C PRO A 151 -13.27 1.50 -72.29
N GLY A 152 -13.08 2.58 -71.51
CA GLY A 152 -13.25 3.96 -72.00
C GLY A 152 -14.50 4.78 -71.59
N GLY A 153 -14.33 6.11 -71.50
CA GLY A 153 -15.42 7.09 -71.66
C GLY A 153 -15.76 8.01 -70.47
N THR A 154 -15.10 9.18 -70.42
CA THR A 154 -15.68 10.53 -70.13
C THR A 154 -16.87 10.71 -69.17
N GLY A 155 -16.73 11.56 -68.12
CA GLY A 155 -17.88 12.27 -67.51
C GLY A 155 -17.72 12.72 -66.05
N ASP A 156 -17.37 14.00 -65.85
CA ASP A 156 -17.76 14.83 -64.68
C ASP A 156 -19.08 15.56 -65.08
N PRO A 157 -19.97 16.08 -64.19
CA PRO A 157 -19.73 16.48 -62.80
C PRO A 157 -20.80 16.18 -61.73
N GLY A 158 -20.41 16.29 -60.44
CA GLY A 158 -21.28 16.86 -59.40
C GLY A 158 -21.36 16.18 -58.02
N ALA A 159 -21.00 16.94 -56.97
CA ALA A 159 -21.54 16.92 -55.59
C ALA A 159 -21.45 15.61 -54.77
N ASN A 160 -20.70 15.49 -53.66
CA ASN A 160 -20.66 16.39 -52.50
C ASN A 160 -19.45 16.03 -51.59
N ASP A 161 -18.58 17.00 -51.29
CA ASP A 161 -17.54 16.84 -50.27
C ASP A 161 -18.09 17.19 -48.86
N PRO A 162 -18.09 16.27 -47.88
CA PRO A 162 -18.66 16.53 -46.56
C PRO A 162 -17.87 17.58 -45.75
N MET A 163 -16.66 17.93 -46.16
CA MET A 163 -15.82 18.94 -45.49
C MET A 163 -16.24 20.38 -45.84
N MET A 164 -16.76 20.62 -47.06
CA MET A 164 -17.25 21.94 -47.49
C MET A 164 -18.54 22.34 -46.78
N ALA A 165 -19.44 21.38 -46.51
CA ALA A 165 -20.66 21.62 -45.74
C ALA A 165 -20.35 22.04 -44.29
N MET A 166 -19.33 21.44 -43.67
CA MET A 166 -18.88 21.80 -42.32
C MET A 166 -18.24 23.20 -42.27
N LEU A 167 -17.45 23.56 -43.29
CA LEU A 167 -16.82 24.88 -43.37
C LEU A 167 -17.84 26.01 -43.58
N GLN A 168 -18.89 25.77 -44.39
CA GLN A 168 -19.95 26.74 -44.61
C GLN A 168 -20.87 26.90 -43.38
N GLN A 169 -21.00 25.87 -42.54
CA GLN A 169 -21.69 25.96 -41.25
C GLN A 169 -20.89 26.71 -40.16
N MET A 170 -19.56 26.78 -40.26
CA MET A 170 -18.71 27.53 -39.33
C MET A 170 -18.52 29.02 -39.65
N MET A 171 -18.82 29.46 -40.88
CA MET A 171 -18.52 30.81 -41.37
C MET A 171 -19.76 31.69 -41.67
N GLY A 172 -20.97 31.21 -41.39
CA GLY A 172 -22.23 31.93 -41.68
C GLY A 172 -23.21 31.90 -40.52
N GLY A 173 -23.02 32.76 -39.50
CA GLY A 173 -23.85 32.71 -38.27
C GLY A 173 -23.76 33.91 -37.33
N ALA A 174 -23.46 35.11 -37.83
CA ALA A 174 -23.51 36.33 -37.01
C ALA A 174 -24.94 36.89 -36.94
N GLY A 175 -25.68 36.59 -35.86
CA GLY A 175 -26.97 37.22 -35.54
C GLY A 175 -28.06 36.26 -35.08
N GLY A 176 -28.15 36.00 -33.78
CA GLY A 176 -29.23 35.23 -33.15
C GLY A 176 -28.90 34.87 -31.68
N GLU A 177 -29.88 34.94 -30.78
CA GLU A 177 -29.67 34.71 -29.33
C GLU A 177 -29.32 33.24 -28.99
N PRO A 178 -28.51 33.00 -27.93
CA PRO A 178 -28.00 31.67 -27.62
C PRO A 178 -28.97 30.84 -26.76
N GLY A 179 -29.35 29.63 -27.21
CA GLY A 179 -30.04 28.69 -26.32
C GLY A 179 -30.68 27.42 -26.91
N ALA A 180 -30.81 27.27 -28.23
CA ALA A 180 -31.56 26.15 -28.83
C ALA A 180 -30.68 25.19 -29.67
N MET A 181 -30.74 23.89 -29.34
CA MET A 181 -30.28 22.80 -30.21
C MET A 181 -31.46 22.20 -31.00
N PRO A 182 -31.25 21.61 -32.19
CA PRO A 182 -32.34 21.07 -33.01
C PRO A 182 -33.03 19.86 -32.37
N SER A 183 -34.35 19.77 -32.54
CA SER A 183 -35.18 18.69 -32.00
C SER A 183 -35.01 17.38 -32.76
N PHE A 184 -34.76 16.27 -32.05
CA PHE A 184 -34.90 14.92 -32.59
C PHE A 184 -36.39 14.53 -32.70
N PRO A 185 -36.87 13.96 -33.83
CA PRO A 185 -38.25 13.51 -33.96
C PRO A 185 -38.58 12.37 -32.98
N GLY A 186 -39.61 12.54 -32.14
CA GLY A 186 -40.19 11.45 -31.33
C GLY A 186 -40.28 11.66 -29.82
N LEU A 187 -39.81 12.80 -29.28
CA LEU A 187 -39.93 13.13 -27.84
C LEU A 187 -40.79 14.39 -27.61
N PRO A 188 -41.65 14.43 -26.58
CA PRO A 188 -42.43 15.62 -26.24
C PRO A 188 -41.53 16.73 -25.63
N PRO A 189 -41.91 18.02 -25.71
CA PRO A 189 -41.04 19.12 -25.32
C PRO A 189 -40.82 19.19 -23.81
N MET A 190 -39.57 19.07 -23.38
CA MET A 190 -39.15 19.35 -22.00
C MET A 190 -38.75 20.82 -21.88
N GLY A 191 -39.64 21.65 -21.34
CA GLY A 191 -39.34 23.04 -21.02
C GLY A 191 -38.41 23.15 -19.80
N PHE A 192 -37.24 23.77 -19.96
CA PHE A 192 -36.41 24.21 -18.84
C PHE A 192 -36.91 25.56 -18.32
N PRO A 193 -37.04 25.77 -17.00
CA PRO A 193 -37.27 27.10 -16.43
C PRO A 193 -36.07 28.02 -16.74
N GLY A 194 -36.36 29.24 -17.19
CA GLY A 194 -35.35 30.26 -17.48
C GLY A 194 -34.57 30.69 -16.23
N ASN A 195 -33.35 31.18 -16.44
CA ASN A 195 -32.49 31.69 -15.38
C ASN A 195 -32.79 33.19 -15.15
N ASP A 196 -33.76 33.49 -14.29
CA ASP A 196 -34.17 34.85 -13.90
C ASP A 196 -33.08 35.55 -13.06
N SER A 197 -32.00 35.93 -13.73
CA SER A 197 -30.92 36.75 -13.20
C SER A 197 -31.23 38.25 -13.35
N ASN A 198 -32.37 38.70 -12.82
CA ASN A 198 -32.69 40.13 -12.65
C ASN A 198 -33.75 40.34 -11.55
N GLY A 199 -33.32 40.22 -10.30
CA GLY A 199 -34.12 40.58 -9.13
C GLY A 199 -33.23 40.64 -7.89
N ALA A 200 -33.24 41.75 -7.16
CA ALA A 200 -32.54 41.86 -5.89
C ALA A 200 -33.08 40.78 -4.93
N PRO A 201 -32.22 40.04 -4.20
CA PRO A 201 -32.67 38.94 -3.37
C PRO A 201 -33.56 39.49 -2.25
N ALA A 202 -34.83 39.09 -2.24
CA ALA A 202 -35.71 39.31 -1.11
C ALA A 202 -35.11 38.60 0.12
N VAL A 203 -34.47 39.37 1.00
CA VAL A 203 -33.92 38.86 2.25
C VAL A 203 -35.05 38.21 3.03
N LYS A 204 -34.98 36.88 3.24
CA LYS A 204 -35.95 36.15 4.06
C LYS A 204 -35.95 36.75 5.47
N THR A 205 -36.98 37.53 5.79
CA THR A 205 -37.09 38.25 7.08
C THR A 205 -36.98 37.29 8.26
N SER A 206 -37.48 36.05 8.15
CA SER A 206 -37.35 35.01 9.19
C SER A 206 -35.88 34.65 9.49
N ALA A 207 -35.03 34.50 8.47
CA ALA A 207 -33.63 34.10 8.67
C ALA A 207 -32.82 35.17 9.42
N TYR A 208 -33.16 36.46 9.24
CA TYR A 208 -32.54 37.56 9.99
C TYR A 208 -33.05 37.62 11.43
N ILE A 209 -34.36 37.42 11.65
CA ILE A 209 -34.95 37.32 12.99
C ILE A 209 -34.32 36.16 13.79
N TRP A 210 -34.17 34.98 13.19
CA TRP A 210 -33.54 33.84 13.85
C TRP A 210 -32.08 34.10 14.23
N ARG A 211 -31.30 34.78 13.37
CA ARG A 211 -29.93 35.21 13.71
C ARG A 211 -29.88 36.18 14.90
N ILE A 212 -30.85 37.10 15.01
CA ILE A 212 -30.94 38.00 16.16
C ILE A 212 -31.29 37.22 17.44
N VAL A 213 -32.26 36.31 17.38
CA VAL A 213 -32.63 35.45 18.53
C VAL A 213 -31.44 34.62 19.01
N HIS A 214 -30.71 33.98 18.09
CA HIS A 214 -29.47 33.25 18.37
C HIS A 214 -28.39 34.14 19.01
N ALA A 215 -28.15 35.33 18.46
CA ALA A 215 -27.14 36.25 18.98
C ALA A 215 -27.47 36.74 20.40
N ILE A 216 -28.74 37.02 20.70
CA ILE A 216 -29.21 37.40 22.04
C ILE A 216 -29.01 36.24 23.02
N PHE A 217 -29.36 35.01 22.64
CA PHE A 217 -29.13 33.83 23.48
C PHE A 217 -27.64 33.61 23.75
N ALA A 218 -26.80 33.57 22.71
CA ALA A 218 -25.36 33.32 22.84
C ALA A 218 -24.67 34.39 23.71
N LEU A 219 -25.03 35.68 23.55
CA LEU A 219 -24.47 36.77 24.34
C LEU A 219 -24.95 36.70 25.80
N GLY A 220 -26.25 36.46 26.03
CA GLY A 220 -26.80 36.29 27.37
C GLY A 220 -26.23 35.07 28.11
N PHE A 221 -26.03 33.96 27.41
CA PHE A 221 -25.45 32.73 27.96
C PHE A 221 -23.96 32.88 28.25
N GLY A 222 -23.20 33.56 27.36
CA GLY A 222 -21.80 33.92 27.62
C GLY A 222 -21.63 34.82 28.83
N LEU A 223 -22.50 35.82 29.01
CA LEU A 223 -22.53 36.64 30.23
C LEU A 223 -22.92 35.83 31.46
N TYR A 224 -23.91 34.95 31.38
CA TYR A 224 -24.30 34.07 32.48
C TYR A 224 -23.13 33.21 32.96
N ILE A 225 -22.39 32.57 32.04
CA ILE A 225 -21.16 31.82 32.38
C ILE A 225 -20.16 32.77 33.05
N ALA A 226 -19.82 33.90 32.42
CA ALA A 226 -18.83 34.83 32.94
C ALA A 226 -19.13 35.39 34.35
N PHE A 227 -20.42 35.54 34.71
CA PHE A 227 -20.84 35.97 36.04
C PHE A 227 -21.05 34.83 37.06
N THR A 228 -21.15 33.57 36.61
CA THR A 228 -21.34 32.41 37.51
C THR A 228 -20.05 31.58 37.71
N THR A 229 -19.02 31.78 36.89
CA THR A 229 -17.69 31.20 37.10
C THR A 229 -16.84 32.06 38.03
N GLU A 230 -16.41 31.52 39.17
CA GLU A 230 -15.48 32.19 40.10
C GLU A 230 -14.06 32.31 39.51
N PHE A 231 -13.57 33.53 39.30
CA PHE A 231 -12.19 33.79 38.85
C PHE A 231 -11.17 33.61 39.99
N GLY A 232 -10.82 32.35 40.29
CA GLY A 232 -9.90 31.96 41.36
C GLY A 232 -8.52 31.47 40.92
N THR A 233 -7.59 31.40 41.89
CA THR A 233 -6.24 30.85 41.71
C THR A 233 -6.27 29.38 41.28
N GLU A 234 -5.21 28.96 40.54
CA GLU A 234 -5.16 27.71 39.76
C GLU A 234 -5.57 26.44 40.53
N VAL A 235 -5.17 26.33 41.80
CA VAL A 235 -5.50 25.18 42.68
C VAL A 235 -7.01 25.04 42.93
N ARG A 236 -7.76 26.15 42.99
CA ARG A 236 -9.22 26.16 43.22
C ARG A 236 -10.01 25.77 41.97
N ARG A 237 -9.47 26.01 40.77
CA ARG A 237 -10.15 25.68 39.49
C ARG A 237 -10.38 24.18 39.33
N LYS A 238 -9.35 23.35 39.62
CA LYS A 238 -9.38 21.88 39.42
C LYS A 238 -10.42 21.09 40.24
N HIS A 239 -11.12 21.71 41.19
CA HIS A 239 -12.08 20.98 42.04
C HIS A 239 -13.55 21.33 41.77
N ASN A 240 -13.82 22.42 41.04
CA ASN A 240 -15.18 22.87 40.70
C ASN A 240 -15.44 23.02 39.19
N SER A 241 -14.42 22.92 38.33
CA SER A 241 -14.57 23.05 36.85
C SER A 241 -15.55 22.04 36.26
N ASP A 242 -15.33 20.76 36.55
CA ASP A 242 -15.87 19.67 35.76
C ASP A 242 -17.40 19.54 35.88
N VAL A 243 -17.96 19.95 37.03
CA VAL A 243 -19.42 19.92 37.29
C VAL A 243 -20.14 21.12 36.66
N VAL A 244 -19.46 22.25 36.48
CA VAL A 244 -20.02 23.44 35.83
C VAL A 244 -19.98 23.29 34.31
N ASP A 245 -18.87 22.78 33.75
CA ASP A 245 -18.69 22.60 32.31
C ASP A 245 -19.74 21.66 31.70
N LEU A 246 -19.97 20.49 32.29
CA LEU A 246 -21.01 19.57 31.80
C LEU A 246 -22.42 20.16 31.89
N ARG A 247 -22.74 20.91 32.97
CA ARG A 247 -24.06 21.55 33.11
C ARG A 247 -24.26 22.66 32.08
N ALA A 248 -23.25 23.50 31.85
CA ALA A 248 -23.30 24.55 30.84
C ALA A 248 -23.45 23.95 29.43
N PHE A 249 -22.68 22.91 29.11
CA PHE A 249 -22.78 22.19 27.84
C PHE A 249 -24.18 21.62 27.58
N TYR A 250 -24.78 20.91 28.54
CA TYR A 250 -26.12 20.36 28.35
C TYR A 250 -27.22 21.44 28.25
N VAL A 251 -27.12 22.53 29.01
CA VAL A 251 -28.06 23.67 28.89
C VAL A 251 -27.94 24.31 27.50
N PHE A 252 -26.72 24.56 27.02
CA PHE A 252 -26.48 25.11 25.69
C PHE A 252 -27.05 24.20 24.60
N ALA A 253 -26.65 22.92 24.58
CA ALA A 253 -27.09 21.96 23.58
C ALA A 253 -28.62 21.75 23.56
N THR A 254 -29.28 21.82 24.72
CA THR A 254 -30.74 21.71 24.83
C THR A 254 -31.43 22.95 24.25
N VAL A 255 -30.96 24.15 24.56
CA VAL A 255 -31.55 25.39 24.02
C VAL A 255 -31.29 25.51 22.52
N GLU A 256 -30.10 25.15 22.04
CA GLU A 256 -29.79 25.07 20.61
C GLU A 256 -30.72 24.11 19.86
N ALA A 257 -30.90 22.89 20.36
CA ALA A 257 -31.82 21.92 19.76
C ALA A 257 -33.27 22.45 19.73
N ILE A 258 -33.71 23.18 20.76
CA ILE A 258 -35.04 23.81 20.81
C ILE A 258 -35.13 24.96 19.81
N LEU A 259 -34.14 25.85 19.71
CA LEU A 259 -34.13 26.98 18.77
C LEU A 259 -34.14 26.48 17.32
N GLN A 260 -33.26 25.52 16.98
CA GLN A 260 -33.16 24.96 15.64
C GLN A 260 -34.39 24.12 15.28
N GLY A 261 -34.94 23.34 16.21
CA GLY A 261 -36.20 22.61 16.05
C GLY A 261 -37.41 23.53 15.87
N THR A 262 -37.48 24.64 16.61
CA THR A 262 -38.55 25.64 16.49
C THR A 262 -38.46 26.34 15.14
N ARG A 263 -37.26 26.80 14.75
CA ARG A 263 -37.03 27.37 13.42
C ARG A 263 -37.49 26.43 12.30
N PHE A 264 -37.14 25.15 12.38
CA PHE A 264 -37.52 24.14 11.39
C PHE A 264 -39.05 24.00 11.23
N ILE A 265 -39.81 24.07 12.34
CA ILE A 265 -41.28 24.04 12.33
C ILE A 265 -41.86 25.32 11.68
N PHE A 266 -41.35 26.49 12.03
CA PHE A 266 -41.83 27.78 11.50
C PHE A 266 -41.48 28.02 10.02
N ASP A 267 -40.28 27.65 9.58
CA ASP A 267 -39.85 27.77 8.17
C ASP A 267 -40.43 26.62 7.28
N ARG A 268 -41.29 25.74 7.82
CA ARG A 268 -41.95 24.60 7.12
C ARG A 268 -41.03 23.73 6.26
N GLY A 269 -39.77 23.58 6.66
CA GLY A 269 -38.75 22.86 5.88
C GLY A 269 -38.40 23.49 4.53
N GLN A 270 -38.66 24.79 4.32
CA GLN A 270 -38.19 25.56 3.16
C GLN A 270 -36.76 26.10 3.33
N ASP A 271 -35.85 25.27 3.86
CA ASP A 271 -34.42 25.53 3.65
C ASP A 271 -34.07 25.27 2.19
N SER A 272 -33.29 26.18 1.61
CA SER A 272 -33.05 26.29 0.17
C SER A 272 -32.11 25.20 -0.33
N GLN A 273 -32.66 24.03 -0.66
CA GLN A 273 -31.92 22.95 -1.33
C GLN A 273 -31.71 23.25 -2.83
N SER A 274 -30.84 24.23 -3.11
CA SER A 274 -30.30 24.49 -4.44
C SER A 274 -29.22 23.47 -4.82
N GLY A 275 -29.24 22.97 -6.05
CA GLY A 275 -28.22 22.07 -6.60
C GLY A 275 -28.72 20.64 -6.87
N ILE A 276 -27.78 19.75 -7.22
CA ILE A 276 -28.01 18.38 -7.71
C ILE A 276 -28.96 17.57 -6.81
N ILE A 277 -28.88 17.76 -5.49
CA ILE A 277 -29.71 17.07 -4.50
C ILE A 277 -31.20 17.41 -4.66
N GLY A 278 -31.52 18.69 -4.91
CA GLY A 278 -32.91 19.12 -5.18
C GLY A 278 -33.45 18.59 -6.51
N MET A 279 -32.57 18.18 -7.42
CA MET A 279 -32.92 17.48 -8.66
C MET A 279 -33.21 16.00 -8.38
N VAL A 280 -32.32 15.30 -7.65
CA VAL A 280 -32.47 13.88 -7.27
C VAL A 280 -33.77 13.65 -6.46
N LEU A 281 -34.11 14.54 -5.53
CA LEU A 281 -35.33 14.45 -4.72
C LEU A 281 -36.64 14.54 -5.55
N ARG A 282 -36.60 15.03 -6.79
CA ARG A 282 -37.76 15.07 -7.70
C ARG A 282 -37.97 13.75 -8.47
N PHE A 283 -36.93 12.93 -8.59
CA PHE A 283 -36.97 11.65 -9.31
C PHE A 283 -37.10 10.42 -8.39
N LEU A 284 -37.04 10.60 -7.06
CA LEU A 284 -37.28 9.51 -6.12
C LEU A 284 -38.78 9.23 -5.96
N PRO A 285 -39.26 8.00 -6.23
CA PRO A 285 -40.63 7.63 -5.93
C PRO A 285 -40.90 7.65 -4.41
N GLN A 286 -42.13 7.96 -4.02
CA GLN A 286 -42.54 7.85 -2.62
C GLN A 286 -42.60 6.37 -2.19
N PRO A 287 -42.26 6.03 -0.94
CA PRO A 287 -41.98 6.92 0.19
C PRO A 287 -40.51 7.40 0.29
N PHE A 288 -39.62 6.96 -0.60
CA PHE A 288 -38.16 7.17 -0.45
C PHE A 288 -37.75 8.64 -0.49
N GLY A 289 -38.41 9.47 -1.31
CA GLY A 289 -38.18 10.92 -1.33
C GLY A 289 -38.52 11.61 0.01
N GLY A 290 -39.53 11.09 0.73
CA GLY A 290 -39.87 11.55 2.08
C GLY A 290 -38.78 11.24 3.10
N TYR A 291 -38.29 9.98 3.13
CA TYR A 291 -37.21 9.57 4.04
C TYR A 291 -35.90 10.32 3.78
N LEU A 292 -35.53 10.53 2.51
CA LEU A 292 -34.30 11.26 2.16
C LEU A 292 -34.39 12.74 2.58
N ARG A 293 -35.54 13.40 2.36
CA ARG A 293 -35.79 14.76 2.85
C ARG A 293 -35.72 14.85 4.38
N MET A 294 -36.31 13.89 5.09
CA MET A 294 -36.25 13.80 6.55
C MET A 294 -34.79 13.69 7.03
N PHE A 295 -34.03 12.73 6.50
CA PHE A 295 -32.62 12.53 6.83
C PHE A 295 -31.77 13.79 6.60
N MET A 296 -31.96 14.49 5.49
CA MET A 296 -31.22 15.71 5.20
C MET A 296 -31.52 16.86 6.17
N ASN A 297 -32.77 16.99 6.62
CA ASN A 297 -33.16 18.00 7.60
C ASN A 297 -32.52 17.72 8.97
N TYR A 298 -32.53 16.45 9.42
CA TYR A 298 -31.81 16.04 10.62
C TYR A 298 -30.30 16.29 10.51
N ARG A 299 -29.69 15.99 9.35
CA ARG A 299 -28.27 16.28 9.09
C ARG A 299 -27.96 17.77 9.19
N SER A 300 -28.82 18.64 8.64
CA SER A 300 -28.62 20.09 8.70
C SER A 300 -28.64 20.60 10.14
N ILE A 301 -29.66 20.21 10.92
CA ILE A 301 -29.78 20.57 12.35
C ILE A 301 -28.56 20.05 13.12
N TRP A 302 -28.17 18.78 12.92
CA TRP A 302 -26.99 18.19 13.55
C TRP A 302 -25.71 18.98 13.24
N THR A 303 -25.46 19.31 11.97
CA THR A 303 -24.25 20.05 11.58
C THR A 303 -24.21 21.47 12.11
N THR A 304 -25.37 22.15 12.23
CA THR A 304 -25.43 23.50 12.81
C THR A 304 -25.26 23.44 14.33
N THR A 305 -26.05 22.61 15.03
CA THR A 305 -25.92 22.41 16.50
C THR A 305 -24.50 21.99 16.91
N SER A 306 -23.85 21.09 16.16
CA SER A 306 -22.48 20.66 16.46
C SER A 306 -21.43 21.74 16.16
N ALA A 307 -21.58 22.53 15.10
CA ALA A 307 -20.69 23.66 14.83
C ALA A 307 -20.77 24.72 15.95
N ASP A 308 -21.99 25.07 16.39
CA ASP A 308 -22.20 26.06 17.45
C ASP A 308 -21.73 25.53 18.82
N ALA A 309 -21.91 24.24 19.12
CA ALA A 309 -21.36 23.61 20.33
C ALA A 309 -19.81 23.62 20.36
N MET A 310 -19.15 23.48 19.21
CA MET A 310 -17.69 23.57 19.10
C MET A 310 -17.16 24.98 19.38
N VAL A 311 -17.97 26.04 19.22
CA VAL A 311 -17.60 27.41 19.61
C VAL A 311 -17.55 27.56 21.13
N VAL A 312 -18.47 26.92 21.87
CA VAL A 312 -18.45 26.92 23.34
C VAL A 312 -17.21 26.17 23.86
N VAL A 313 -16.93 25.00 23.29
CA VAL A 313 -15.78 24.13 23.66
C VAL A 313 -14.41 24.74 23.31
N THR A 314 -14.35 25.74 22.43
CA THR A 314 -13.09 26.41 22.05
C THR A 314 -12.79 27.71 22.83
N SER A 315 -13.66 28.09 23.77
CA SER A 315 -13.41 29.20 24.70
C SER A 315 -12.14 28.97 25.55
N PRO A 316 -11.26 29.98 25.76
CA PRO A 316 -10.03 29.81 26.54
C PRO A 316 -10.22 29.35 28.00
N ALA A 317 -11.42 29.49 28.55
CA ALA A 317 -11.76 29.04 29.90
C ALA A 317 -12.02 27.52 30.00
N MET A 318 -12.29 26.84 28.87
CA MET A 318 -12.86 25.47 28.82
C MET A 318 -11.85 24.41 28.32
N ARG A 319 -10.56 24.62 28.57
CA ARG A 319 -9.46 23.78 28.05
C ARG A 319 -9.10 22.56 28.92
N THR A 320 -10.10 21.80 29.40
CA THR A 320 -9.93 20.42 29.88
C THR A 320 -11.23 19.62 29.75
N SER A 321 -11.17 18.45 29.10
CA SER A 321 -12.12 17.33 29.29
C SER A 321 -13.54 17.38 28.68
N THR A 322 -13.81 18.03 27.54
CA THR A 322 -15.14 17.93 26.87
C THR A 322 -15.13 17.78 25.34
N LEU A 323 -14.27 16.92 24.79
CA LEU A 323 -14.19 16.65 23.33
C LEU A 323 -14.53 15.19 22.92
N LEU A 324 -15.31 14.46 23.73
CA LEU A 324 -15.44 13.00 23.61
C LEU A 324 -16.88 12.42 23.49
N TYR A 325 -17.94 13.26 23.42
CA TYR A 325 -19.33 12.78 23.58
C TYR A 325 -20.34 13.23 22.50
N LEU A 326 -19.99 13.18 21.21
CA LEU A 326 -20.97 13.34 20.10
C LEU A 326 -20.82 12.29 18.98
N VAL A 327 -20.90 11.00 19.34
CA VAL A 327 -21.20 9.89 18.41
C VAL A 327 -22.25 8.98 19.08
N PRO A 328 -23.33 8.55 18.39
CA PRO A 328 -24.34 7.69 19.02
C PRO A 328 -23.79 6.28 19.29
N PHE A 329 -23.92 5.86 20.56
CA PHE A 329 -23.73 4.51 21.11
C PHE A 329 -23.08 3.46 20.19
N GLY A 330 -21.77 3.25 20.36
CA GLY A 330 -21.07 2.23 19.60
C GLY A 330 -19.60 1.94 19.95
N LEU A 331 -19.06 2.41 21.08
CA LEU A 331 -17.87 1.86 21.77
C LEU A 331 -17.66 2.64 23.09
N VAL A 332 -17.33 1.96 24.18
CA VAL A 332 -16.88 2.62 25.42
C VAL A 332 -15.40 2.94 25.26
N ALA A 333 -15.08 4.17 24.90
CA ALA A 333 -13.71 4.66 24.98
C ALA A 333 -13.39 4.96 26.46
N ALA A 334 -12.62 4.07 27.10
CA ALA A 334 -12.07 4.35 28.41
C ALA A 334 -11.15 5.58 28.35
N ALA A 335 -11.28 6.49 29.31
CA ALA A 335 -10.35 7.60 29.45
C ALA A 335 -8.93 7.03 29.73
N PRO A 336 -7.86 7.61 29.16
CA PRO A 336 -6.51 7.09 29.36
C PRO A 336 -6.10 7.24 30.82
N ARG A 337 -6.15 6.13 31.55
CA ARG A 337 -5.47 5.94 32.83
C ARG A 337 -3.97 5.92 32.53
N GLU A 338 -3.14 6.61 33.31
CA GLU A 338 -1.68 6.42 33.22
C GLU A 338 -1.35 4.98 33.63
N LEU A 339 -1.25 4.10 32.63
CA LEU A 339 -0.79 2.73 32.80
C LEU A 339 0.73 2.74 32.93
N ALA A 340 1.19 3.00 34.16
CA ALA A 340 2.56 2.72 34.54
C ALA A 340 2.80 1.20 34.51
N PHE A 341 3.20 0.66 33.36
CA PHE A 341 3.74 -0.68 33.23
C PHE A 341 5.13 -0.75 33.91
N GLU A 342 5.14 -0.75 35.25
CA GLU A 342 6.35 -0.96 36.03
C GLU A 342 6.88 -2.38 35.79
N HIS A 343 8.19 -2.49 35.52
CA HIS A 343 8.86 -3.77 35.36
C HIS A 343 9.04 -4.43 36.73
N ASN A 344 8.02 -5.18 37.14
CA ASN A 344 8.01 -5.91 38.40
C ASN A 344 8.55 -7.34 38.15
N PRO A 345 9.65 -7.79 38.79
CA PRO A 345 10.34 -9.04 38.42
C PRO A 345 9.59 -10.36 38.70
N GLY A 346 8.27 -10.29 38.93
CA GLY A 346 7.35 -11.43 38.97
C GLY A 346 6.20 -11.38 37.94
N THR A 347 6.15 -10.37 37.05
CA THR A 347 5.13 -10.27 36.00
C THR A 347 5.61 -10.86 34.68
N VAL A 348 4.72 -11.57 33.98
CA VAL A 348 4.98 -12.12 32.63
C VAL A 348 5.46 -11.01 31.68
N PRO A 349 6.58 -11.19 30.94
CA PRO A 349 7.10 -10.20 30.00
C PRO A 349 6.07 -9.70 28.99
N LEU A 350 6.14 -8.42 28.61
CA LEU A 350 5.16 -7.80 27.70
C LEU A 350 5.19 -8.39 26.29
N SER A 351 6.34 -8.86 25.82
CA SER A 351 6.50 -9.67 24.61
C SER A 351 5.65 -10.94 24.66
N LEU A 352 5.74 -11.72 25.74
CA LEU A 352 4.95 -12.94 25.93
C LEU A 352 3.46 -12.64 26.10
N ARG A 353 3.09 -11.58 26.86
CA ARG A 353 1.69 -11.12 26.97
C ARG A 353 1.13 -10.70 25.60
N MET A 354 1.92 -10.02 24.76
CA MET A 354 1.48 -9.63 23.42
C MET A 354 1.30 -10.86 22.52
N LEU A 355 2.24 -11.81 22.53
CA LEU A 355 2.11 -13.05 21.78
C LEU A 355 0.90 -13.88 22.22
N ASP A 356 0.67 -14.01 23.53
CA ASP A 356 -0.53 -14.65 24.08
C ASP A 356 -1.83 -13.98 23.58
N SER A 357 -1.82 -12.66 23.48
CA SER A 357 -2.97 -11.87 23.01
C SER A 357 -3.23 -12.07 21.51
N ILE A 358 -2.18 -12.13 20.70
CA ILE A 358 -2.21 -12.48 19.28
C ILE A 358 -2.81 -13.89 19.07
N ILE A 359 -2.39 -14.86 19.92
CA ILE A 359 -2.88 -16.24 19.90
C ILE A 359 -4.36 -16.33 20.28
N VAL A 360 -4.79 -15.62 21.33
CA VAL A 360 -6.21 -15.55 21.73
C VAL A 360 -7.07 -14.97 20.59
N ARG A 361 -6.57 -13.97 19.87
CA ARG A 361 -7.22 -13.39 18.68
C ARG A 361 -7.09 -14.23 17.40
N LYS A 362 -6.29 -15.31 17.40
CA LYS A 362 -6.04 -16.21 16.26
C LYS A 362 -5.52 -15.50 15.00
N GLN A 363 -4.78 -14.41 15.17
CA GLN A 363 -4.25 -13.63 14.04
C GLN A 363 -3.18 -14.43 13.28
N GLY A 364 -3.25 -14.43 11.94
CA GLY A 364 -2.37 -15.22 11.07
C GLY A 364 -2.78 -16.69 10.86
N VAL A 365 -3.79 -17.20 11.59
CA VAL A 365 -4.33 -18.57 11.38
C VAL A 365 -5.18 -18.67 10.11
N THR A 366 -5.65 -17.54 9.58
CA THR A 366 -6.32 -17.46 8.26
C THR A 366 -5.63 -16.38 7.45
N VAL A 367 -5.19 -16.74 6.25
CA VAL A 367 -4.50 -15.84 5.31
C VAL A 367 -5.38 -15.66 4.09
N ASP A 368 -5.71 -14.41 3.79
CA ASP A 368 -6.46 -14.05 2.59
C ASP A 368 -5.53 -13.26 1.64
N PRO A 369 -5.02 -13.87 0.56
CA PRO A 369 -4.14 -13.18 -0.39
C PRO A 369 -4.82 -12.05 -1.18
N SER A 370 -6.15 -11.89 -1.07
CA SER A 370 -6.84 -10.70 -1.60
C SER A 370 -6.73 -9.48 -0.66
N VAL A 371 -6.43 -9.70 0.62
CA VAL A 371 -6.13 -8.65 1.59
C VAL A 371 -4.66 -8.26 1.47
N LYS A 372 -4.40 -7.03 1.03
CA LYS A 372 -3.07 -6.54 0.61
C LYS A 372 -1.94 -6.82 1.60
N THR A 373 -2.19 -6.82 2.91
CA THR A 373 -1.17 -6.99 3.96
C THR A 373 -1.10 -8.41 4.51
N SER A 374 -2.01 -9.32 4.16
CA SER A 374 -2.19 -10.57 4.89
C SER A 374 -0.98 -11.52 4.83
N VAL A 375 -0.20 -11.45 3.74
CA VAL A 375 0.98 -12.31 3.55
C VAL A 375 2.19 -11.75 4.30
N ILE A 376 2.47 -10.45 4.20
CA ILE A 376 3.54 -9.79 4.97
C ILE A 376 3.26 -9.76 6.49
N GLU A 377 1.99 -9.62 6.90
CA GLU A 377 1.57 -9.80 8.30
C GLU A 377 1.86 -11.22 8.80
N GLY A 378 1.71 -12.23 7.93
CA GLY A 378 2.09 -13.62 8.23
C GLY A 378 3.60 -13.82 8.35
N GLY A 379 4.39 -13.33 7.40
CA GLY A 379 5.86 -13.42 7.44
C GLY A 379 6.47 -12.69 8.64
N LEU A 380 5.92 -11.53 8.98
CA LEU A 380 6.29 -10.78 10.18
C LEU A 380 5.91 -11.54 11.46
N LEU A 381 4.72 -12.13 11.54
CA LEU A 381 4.30 -12.90 12.71
C LEU A 381 5.17 -14.14 12.92
N LEU A 382 5.52 -14.87 11.86
CA LEU A 382 6.46 -16.00 11.95
C LEU A 382 7.81 -15.55 12.53
N LEU A 383 8.37 -14.44 12.03
CA LEU A 383 9.59 -13.84 12.60
C LEU A 383 9.42 -13.51 14.09
N GLY A 384 8.31 -12.88 14.48
CA GLY A 384 8.03 -12.52 15.88
C GLY A 384 7.96 -13.74 16.81
N ILE A 385 7.34 -14.83 16.37
CA ILE A 385 7.25 -16.07 17.15
C ILE A 385 8.63 -16.73 17.26
N SER A 386 9.39 -16.82 16.17
CA SER A 386 10.75 -17.37 16.18
C SER A 386 11.69 -16.59 17.10
N GLU A 387 11.70 -15.26 17.03
CA GLU A 387 12.55 -14.42 17.91
C GLU A 387 12.17 -14.59 19.40
N VAL A 388 10.89 -14.81 19.73
CA VAL A 388 10.47 -15.17 21.10
C VAL A 388 10.98 -16.55 21.51
N LEU A 389 10.83 -17.56 20.65
CA LEU A 389 11.27 -18.95 20.90
C LEU A 389 12.81 -19.08 21.00
N GLU A 390 13.55 -18.25 20.29
CA GLU A 390 15.02 -18.27 20.22
C GLU A 390 15.68 -17.46 21.37
N ASN A 391 15.09 -16.33 21.77
CA ASN A 391 15.77 -15.37 22.68
C ASN A 391 15.15 -15.26 24.09
N MET A 392 13.96 -15.82 24.37
CA MET A 392 13.32 -15.70 25.69
C MET A 392 13.37 -17.00 26.50
N ASP A 393 13.73 -16.88 27.78
CA ASP A 393 13.59 -17.98 28.75
C ASP A 393 12.11 -18.18 29.10
N MET A 394 11.65 -19.43 29.03
CA MET A 394 10.24 -19.81 29.21
C MET A 394 10.08 -21.28 29.59
N SER A 395 8.93 -21.63 30.18
CA SER A 395 8.63 -23.03 30.49
C SER A 395 8.43 -23.87 29.22
N GLN A 396 8.68 -25.18 29.32
CA GLN A 396 8.45 -26.11 28.21
C GLN A 396 6.99 -26.09 27.71
N GLU A 397 6.03 -25.79 28.58
CA GLU A 397 4.61 -25.63 28.22
C GLU A 397 4.38 -24.40 27.33
N LEU A 398 4.96 -23.24 27.68
CA LEU A 398 4.90 -22.04 26.85
C LEU A 398 5.62 -22.23 25.52
N LYS A 399 6.78 -22.90 25.53
CA LYS A 399 7.51 -23.25 24.32
C LYS A 399 6.66 -24.09 23.37
N LEU A 400 6.07 -25.19 23.85
CA LEU A 400 5.17 -26.04 23.06
C LEU A 400 3.93 -25.30 22.55
N LYS A 401 3.36 -24.39 23.35
CA LYS A 401 2.24 -23.52 22.95
C LYS A 401 2.62 -22.62 21.75
N TYR A 402 3.80 -22.00 21.80
CA TYR A 402 4.28 -21.10 20.75
C TYR A 402 4.76 -21.84 19.50
N GLU A 403 5.44 -22.98 19.65
CA GLU A 403 5.76 -23.90 18.54
C GLU A 403 4.49 -24.39 17.83
N SER A 404 3.47 -24.83 18.58
CA SER A 404 2.17 -25.24 18.01
C SER A 404 1.47 -24.11 17.25
N TYR A 405 1.67 -22.85 17.65
CA TYR A 405 1.10 -21.69 16.95
C TYR A 405 1.93 -21.30 15.72
N LEU A 406 3.26 -21.42 15.79
CA LEU A 406 4.16 -21.27 14.64
C LEU A 406 3.79 -22.27 13.54
N ASP A 407 3.58 -23.54 13.89
CA ASP A 407 3.15 -24.60 12.97
C ASP A 407 1.78 -24.31 12.35
N LEU A 408 0.84 -23.76 13.14
CA LEU A 408 -0.50 -23.41 12.67
C LEU A 408 -0.48 -22.26 11.66
N VAL A 409 0.28 -21.20 11.93
CA VAL A 409 0.48 -20.06 11.00
C VAL A 409 1.25 -20.50 9.76
N THR A 410 2.30 -21.31 9.93
CA THR A 410 3.08 -21.89 8.83
C THR A 410 2.17 -22.72 7.90
N SER A 411 1.33 -23.59 8.47
CA SER A 411 0.39 -24.43 7.73
C SER A 411 -0.70 -23.63 7.00
N SER A 412 -1.11 -22.47 7.53
CA SER A 412 -2.12 -21.61 6.88
C SER A 412 -1.55 -20.87 5.65
N LEU A 413 -0.23 -20.62 5.64
CA LEU A 413 0.48 -19.91 4.56
C LEU A 413 0.82 -20.82 3.37
N VAL A 414 1.17 -22.09 3.59
CA VAL A 414 1.59 -23.04 2.53
C VAL A 414 0.63 -23.07 1.30
N PRO A 415 -0.71 -23.18 1.44
CA PRO A 415 -1.61 -23.22 0.29
C PRO A 415 -1.63 -21.94 -0.56
N VAL A 416 -1.31 -20.79 0.06
CA VAL A 416 -1.25 -19.49 -0.63
C VAL A 416 0.01 -19.40 -1.49
N LEU A 417 1.12 -19.96 -1.01
CA LEU A 417 2.45 -19.81 -1.63
C LEU A 417 2.78 -20.89 -2.67
N MET A 418 2.07 -22.01 -2.65
CA MET A 418 2.22 -23.10 -3.62
C MET A 418 1.72 -22.79 -5.05
N ASN A 419 1.12 -21.61 -5.29
CA ASN A 419 0.62 -21.20 -6.60
C ASN A 419 1.60 -20.25 -7.32
N ALA A 420 2.60 -20.83 -8.00
CA ALA A 420 3.62 -20.07 -8.74
C ALA A 420 3.01 -19.01 -9.69
N THR A 421 1.96 -19.37 -10.44
CA THR A 421 1.30 -18.47 -11.39
C THR A 421 0.66 -17.25 -10.72
N ALA A 422 0.07 -17.43 -9.53
CA ALA A 422 -0.42 -16.30 -8.74
C ALA A 422 0.75 -15.46 -8.19
N GLY A 423 1.82 -16.14 -7.73
CA GLY A 423 3.05 -15.53 -7.22
C GLY A 423 3.72 -14.56 -8.20
N LEU A 424 3.68 -14.82 -9.51
CA LEU A 424 4.19 -13.85 -10.51
C LEU A 424 3.50 -12.48 -10.43
N THR A 425 2.27 -12.44 -9.89
CA THR A 425 1.39 -11.26 -9.83
C THR A 425 1.04 -10.81 -8.41
N SER A 426 1.56 -11.45 -7.36
CA SER A 426 1.46 -10.99 -5.97
C SER A 426 2.50 -9.89 -5.66
N PRO A 427 2.40 -9.15 -4.54
CA PRO A 427 3.48 -8.27 -4.07
C PRO A 427 4.72 -9.10 -3.74
N LEU A 428 5.88 -8.50 -3.46
CA LEU A 428 7.05 -9.25 -2.99
C LEU A 428 6.90 -9.80 -1.55
N ASP A 429 5.72 -9.67 -0.94
CA ASP A 429 5.43 -10.01 0.45
C ASP A 429 5.69 -11.47 0.80
N GLU A 430 5.44 -12.42 -0.12
CA GLU A 430 5.63 -13.86 0.18
C GLU A 430 7.07 -14.26 0.50
N PHE A 431 8.05 -13.48 0.05
CA PHE A 431 9.45 -13.79 0.29
C PHE A 431 9.85 -13.58 1.76
N SER A 432 9.13 -12.73 2.51
CA SER A 432 9.28 -12.64 3.97
C SER A 432 8.89 -13.95 4.67
N VAL A 433 7.81 -14.61 4.21
CA VAL A 433 7.40 -15.94 4.68
C VAL A 433 8.41 -17.00 4.24
N GLY A 434 8.84 -16.95 2.97
CA GLY A 434 9.86 -17.86 2.44
C GLY A 434 11.14 -17.88 3.27
N THR A 435 11.59 -16.71 3.73
CA THR A 435 12.76 -16.58 4.62
C THR A 435 12.58 -17.38 5.93
N GLN A 436 11.40 -17.29 6.55
CA GLN A 436 11.09 -18.04 7.78
C GLN A 436 10.92 -19.55 7.52
N PHE A 437 10.41 -19.93 6.34
CA PHE A 437 10.33 -21.35 5.95
C PHE A 437 11.72 -21.95 5.72
N ILE A 438 12.67 -21.18 5.18
CA ILE A 438 14.07 -21.63 5.02
C ILE A 438 14.76 -21.80 6.37
N LYS A 439 14.52 -20.92 7.35
CA LYS A 439 14.98 -21.14 8.75
C LYS A 439 14.44 -22.44 9.37
N GLN A 440 13.34 -22.98 8.83
CA GLN A 440 12.74 -24.25 9.21
C GLN A 440 13.05 -25.39 8.20
N SER A 441 14.14 -25.30 7.41
CA SER A 441 14.45 -26.23 6.30
C SER A 441 14.51 -27.72 6.67
N GLY A 442 14.81 -28.05 7.94
CA GLY A 442 14.71 -29.41 8.47
C GLY A 442 13.31 -30.03 8.38
N ASN A 443 12.27 -29.20 8.26
CA ASN A 443 10.91 -29.63 7.94
C ASN A 443 10.76 -29.85 6.42
N LEU A 444 10.99 -31.09 5.98
CA LEU A 444 10.90 -31.52 4.57
C LEU A 444 9.56 -31.20 3.89
N THR A 445 8.48 -30.93 4.64
CA THR A 445 7.17 -30.57 4.08
C THR A 445 7.18 -29.18 3.42
N LEU A 446 8.04 -28.26 3.89
CA LEU A 446 8.14 -26.89 3.37
C LEU A 446 8.98 -26.78 2.09
N LEU A 447 9.84 -27.77 1.80
CA LEU A 447 10.81 -27.72 0.70
C LEU A 447 10.15 -27.52 -0.69
N SER A 448 8.95 -28.06 -0.91
CA SER A 448 8.18 -27.85 -2.15
C SER A 448 7.70 -26.40 -2.29
N THR A 449 7.30 -25.77 -1.19
CA THR A 449 6.88 -24.36 -1.15
C THR A 449 8.06 -23.44 -1.32
N ILE A 450 9.18 -23.70 -0.63
CA ILE A 450 10.44 -22.94 -0.75
C ILE A 450 10.94 -22.95 -2.21
N LYS A 451 10.95 -24.12 -2.87
CA LYS A 451 11.33 -24.24 -4.29
C LYS A 451 10.36 -23.51 -5.22
N THR A 452 9.07 -23.51 -4.90
CA THR A 452 8.04 -22.78 -5.65
C THR A 452 8.26 -21.26 -5.53
N LEU A 453 8.56 -20.75 -4.33
CA LEU A 453 8.93 -19.35 -4.12
C LEU A 453 10.19 -18.98 -4.90
N HIS A 454 11.23 -19.81 -4.89
CA HIS A 454 12.43 -19.54 -5.68
C HIS A 454 12.16 -19.54 -7.20
N GLN A 455 11.28 -20.41 -7.70
CA GLN A 455 10.82 -20.33 -9.09
C GLN A 455 10.10 -19.00 -9.39
N VAL A 456 9.32 -18.47 -8.45
CA VAL A 456 8.69 -17.15 -8.58
C VAL A 456 9.73 -16.02 -8.56
N ASP A 457 10.73 -16.06 -7.67
CA ASP A 457 11.87 -15.12 -7.60
C ASP A 457 12.60 -14.99 -8.94
N LEU A 458 13.00 -16.13 -9.53
CA LEU A 458 13.67 -16.19 -10.84
C LEU A 458 12.83 -15.62 -11.99
N LEU A 459 11.51 -15.60 -11.84
CA LEU A 459 10.55 -15.11 -12.84
C LEU A 459 10.00 -13.71 -12.53
N ARG A 460 10.43 -13.06 -11.44
CA ARG A 460 10.01 -11.68 -11.13
C ARG A 460 10.62 -10.69 -12.11
N ASN A 461 9.81 -9.73 -12.55
CA ASN A 461 10.28 -8.62 -13.37
C ASN A 461 11.29 -7.75 -12.60
N ARG A 462 12.34 -7.33 -13.31
CA ARG A 462 13.37 -6.44 -12.80
C ARG A 462 13.56 -5.25 -13.73
N GLN A 463 14.07 -4.17 -13.16
CA GLN A 463 14.52 -2.98 -13.85
C GLN A 463 15.89 -3.20 -14.52
N SER A 464 16.33 -2.27 -15.36
CA SER A 464 17.64 -2.30 -16.00
C SER A 464 18.82 -2.18 -15.01
N ASP A 465 18.59 -1.63 -13.82
CA ASP A 465 19.55 -1.58 -12.71
C ASP A 465 19.46 -2.81 -11.78
N GLY A 466 18.71 -3.85 -12.17
CA GLY A 466 18.58 -5.10 -11.43
C GLY A 466 17.59 -5.06 -10.27
N SER A 467 16.93 -3.93 -10.00
CA SER A 467 15.93 -3.85 -8.93
C SER A 467 14.63 -4.56 -9.27
N TYR A 468 14.05 -5.29 -8.30
CA TYR A 468 12.77 -5.97 -8.51
C TYR A 468 11.62 -4.96 -8.60
N TRP A 469 10.65 -5.23 -9.47
CA TRP A 469 9.35 -4.57 -9.36
C TRP A 469 8.65 -5.09 -8.10
N TYR A 470 8.12 -4.18 -7.27
CA TYR A 470 7.45 -4.57 -6.02
C TYR A 470 6.14 -5.35 -6.25
N PHE A 471 5.48 -5.11 -7.39
CA PHE A 471 4.21 -5.73 -7.76
C PHE A 471 4.06 -5.70 -9.29
N VAL A 472 2.84 -5.89 -9.80
CA VAL A 472 2.51 -5.71 -11.23
C VAL A 472 2.60 -4.26 -11.74
N TYR A 473 3.23 -3.35 -10.98
CA TYR A 473 3.48 -1.96 -11.35
C TYR A 473 4.80 -1.85 -12.13
N PRO A 474 4.79 -1.50 -13.44
CA PRO A 474 6.00 -1.47 -14.24
C PRO A 474 7.03 -0.47 -13.69
N ASN A 475 8.27 -0.93 -13.57
CA ASN A 475 9.45 -0.18 -13.11
C ASN A 475 9.33 0.44 -11.71
N VAL A 476 8.34 0.07 -10.89
CA VAL A 476 8.20 0.58 -9.53
C VAL A 476 8.86 -0.36 -8.52
N THR A 477 9.89 0.13 -7.83
CA THR A 477 10.49 -0.53 -6.66
C THR A 477 10.15 0.27 -5.39
N THR A 478 9.78 -0.43 -4.31
CA THR A 478 9.48 0.18 -3.00
C THR A 478 10.33 -0.43 -1.90
N GLN A 479 10.42 0.28 -0.77
CA GLN A 479 11.11 -0.18 0.42
C GLN A 479 10.46 -1.42 1.08
N ASP A 480 9.15 -1.64 0.89
CA ASP A 480 8.43 -2.81 1.45
C ASP A 480 9.02 -4.13 0.94
N GLY A 481 9.40 -4.19 -0.34
CA GLY A 481 10.06 -5.34 -0.93
C GLY A 481 11.43 -5.68 -0.31
N LEU A 482 12.08 -4.71 0.35
CA LEU A 482 13.39 -4.90 0.98
C LEU A 482 13.34 -5.70 2.28
N PHE A 483 12.19 -5.77 2.95
CA PHE A 483 11.97 -6.70 4.07
C PHE A 483 11.95 -8.17 3.61
N SER A 484 11.48 -8.40 2.38
CA SER A 484 11.09 -9.72 1.91
C SER A 484 12.10 -10.38 0.98
N ILE A 485 12.51 -9.71 -0.10
CA ILE A 485 13.32 -10.33 -1.18
C ILE A 485 14.80 -10.52 -0.79
N PRO A 486 15.52 -9.50 -0.27
CA PRO A 486 16.96 -9.59 -0.10
C PRO A 486 17.38 -10.69 0.89
N SER A 487 16.62 -10.86 1.97
CA SER A 487 16.80 -11.91 2.97
C SER A 487 16.46 -13.30 2.40
N PHE A 488 15.34 -13.44 1.68
CA PHE A 488 14.96 -14.69 1.01
C PHE A 488 15.99 -15.16 -0.01
N HIS A 489 16.39 -14.27 -0.92
CA HIS A 489 17.30 -14.59 -2.02
C HIS A 489 18.68 -14.99 -1.48
N SER A 490 19.16 -14.31 -0.42
CA SER A 490 20.37 -14.71 0.30
C SER A 490 20.19 -16.05 1.04
N ALA A 491 19.05 -16.30 1.68
CA ALA A 491 18.82 -17.49 2.49
C ALA A 491 18.68 -18.74 1.62
N TYR A 492 17.97 -18.63 0.50
CA TYR A 492 17.85 -19.72 -0.45
C TYR A 492 19.20 -20.10 -1.04
N ALA A 493 20.03 -19.11 -1.41
CA ALA A 493 21.34 -19.40 -1.97
C ALA A 493 22.33 -19.95 -0.92
N TYR A 494 22.26 -19.50 0.33
CA TYR A 494 23.04 -20.10 1.43
C TYR A 494 22.70 -21.58 1.65
N GLU A 495 21.40 -21.92 1.70
CA GLU A 495 20.93 -23.26 2.07
C GLU A 495 20.92 -24.26 0.89
N PHE A 496 20.67 -23.79 -0.34
CA PHE A 496 20.39 -24.66 -1.50
C PHE A 496 21.25 -24.39 -2.76
N ASP A 497 22.03 -23.31 -2.81
CA ASP A 497 22.82 -22.93 -3.99
C ASP A 497 24.14 -22.24 -3.62
N GLU A 498 24.94 -22.90 -2.77
CA GLU A 498 26.19 -22.39 -2.20
C GLU A 498 27.15 -21.84 -3.28
N GLY A 499 27.19 -22.49 -4.45
CA GLY A 499 28.02 -22.09 -5.59
C GLY A 499 27.69 -20.71 -6.16
N ASN A 500 26.44 -20.24 -6.03
CA ASN A 500 25.99 -18.92 -6.47
C ASN A 500 25.75 -17.95 -5.31
N ALA A 501 25.93 -18.38 -4.06
CA ALA A 501 25.59 -17.61 -2.86
C ALA A 501 26.20 -16.20 -2.82
N LEU A 502 27.47 -16.04 -3.21
CA LEU A 502 28.12 -14.72 -3.25
C LEU A 502 27.44 -13.78 -4.26
N ALA A 503 27.01 -14.28 -5.43
CA ALA A 503 26.28 -13.49 -6.43
C ALA A 503 24.87 -13.11 -5.94
N ALA A 504 24.20 -14.01 -5.20
CA ALA A 504 22.94 -13.72 -4.54
C ALA A 504 23.10 -12.62 -3.48
N TYR A 505 24.16 -12.66 -2.67
CA TYR A 505 24.44 -11.62 -1.66
C TYR A 505 24.69 -10.25 -2.28
N HIS A 506 25.45 -10.17 -3.37
CA HIS A 506 25.63 -8.93 -4.13
C HIS A 506 24.30 -8.45 -4.74
N SER A 507 23.50 -9.36 -5.28
CA SER A 507 22.17 -9.04 -5.83
C SER A 507 21.19 -8.52 -4.77
N SER A 508 21.27 -9.04 -3.53
CA SER A 508 20.54 -8.55 -2.36
C SER A 508 21.02 -7.16 -1.91
N ALA A 509 22.35 -6.94 -1.82
CA ALA A 509 22.91 -5.63 -1.47
C ALA A 509 22.64 -4.53 -2.50
N LEU A 510 22.52 -4.90 -3.78
CA LEU A 510 22.10 -4.00 -4.86
C LEU A 510 20.69 -3.44 -4.63
N GLN A 511 19.76 -4.24 -4.09
CA GLN A 511 18.38 -3.78 -3.83
C GLN A 511 18.34 -2.61 -2.84
N PHE A 512 19.08 -2.73 -1.74
CA PHE A 512 19.23 -1.65 -0.75
C PHE A 512 19.94 -0.44 -1.36
N SER A 513 20.99 -0.67 -2.15
CA SER A 513 21.82 0.39 -2.70
C SER A 513 21.07 1.23 -3.74
N ASN A 514 20.29 0.59 -4.63
CA ASN A 514 19.45 1.30 -5.61
C ASN A 514 18.34 2.12 -4.93
N ILE A 515 17.70 1.56 -3.89
CA ILE A 515 16.71 2.32 -3.10
C ILE A 515 17.38 3.50 -2.39
N ILE A 516 18.58 3.34 -1.82
CA ILE A 516 19.31 4.45 -1.19
C ILE A 516 19.62 5.53 -2.24
N ASP A 517 20.30 5.20 -3.34
CA ASP A 517 20.64 6.14 -4.43
C ASP A 517 19.43 6.97 -4.92
N ARG A 518 18.33 6.29 -5.25
CA ARG A 518 17.15 6.92 -5.87
C ARG A 518 16.24 7.62 -4.87
N CYS A 519 16.11 7.08 -3.65
CA CYS A 519 15.17 7.58 -2.65
C CYS A 519 15.81 8.44 -1.54
N LEU A 520 17.14 8.63 -1.49
CA LEU A 520 17.78 9.47 -0.47
C LEU A 520 17.22 10.90 -0.48
N SER A 521 16.85 11.40 0.69
CA SER A 521 16.42 12.78 0.91
C SER A 521 17.45 13.55 1.73
N HIS A 522 18.32 14.27 1.03
CA HIS A 522 19.36 15.12 1.63
C HIS A 522 18.79 16.15 2.63
N SER A 523 17.59 16.69 2.38
CA SER A 523 16.95 17.68 3.27
C SER A 523 16.47 17.11 4.61
N THR A 524 16.44 15.78 4.75
CA THR A 524 16.11 15.08 6.01
C THR A 524 17.34 14.44 6.66
N GLY A 525 18.55 14.71 6.15
CA GLY A 525 19.77 14.09 6.65
C GLY A 525 19.92 12.61 6.28
N GLY A 526 19.18 12.12 5.28
CA GLY A 526 19.36 10.76 4.74
C GLY A 526 18.20 9.77 4.93
N LEU A 527 16.98 10.23 5.22
CA LEU A 527 15.81 9.35 5.15
C LEU A 527 15.44 9.03 3.68
N LEU A 528 14.62 7.99 3.47
CA LEU A 528 14.32 7.42 2.16
C LEU A 528 12.85 7.62 1.74
N TYR A 529 12.60 8.22 0.58
CA TYR A 529 11.29 8.24 -0.07
C TYR A 529 10.75 6.83 -0.32
N HIS A 530 9.43 6.61 -0.17
CA HIS A 530 8.79 5.28 -0.15
C HIS A 530 9.19 4.34 -1.31
N GLY A 531 9.29 4.85 -2.54
CA GLY A 531 9.77 4.10 -3.70
C GLY A 531 10.16 4.97 -4.88
N TYR A 532 10.60 4.34 -5.97
CA TYR A 532 10.99 5.01 -7.22
C TYR A 532 10.58 4.24 -8.49
N ASP A 533 10.43 5.00 -9.58
CA ASP A 533 10.42 4.57 -10.98
C ASP A 533 11.40 5.45 -11.78
N PRO A 534 12.56 4.94 -12.22
CA PRO A 534 13.58 5.74 -12.90
C PRO A 534 13.25 5.99 -14.38
N THR A 535 12.18 5.39 -14.90
CA THR A 535 11.73 5.59 -16.28
C THR A 535 10.74 6.75 -16.42
N HIS A 536 10.28 7.30 -15.29
CA HIS A 536 9.23 8.32 -15.20
C HIS A 536 7.95 7.95 -15.97
N SER A 537 7.68 6.64 -16.13
CA SER A 537 6.57 6.11 -16.93
C SER A 537 5.37 5.72 -16.08
N PHE A 538 5.55 5.51 -14.76
CA PHE A 538 4.49 5.20 -13.84
C PHE A 538 3.58 6.42 -13.64
N PRO A 539 2.36 6.43 -14.21
CA PRO A 539 1.64 7.67 -14.54
C PRO A 539 1.01 8.38 -13.35
N ILE A 540 1.16 7.82 -12.15
CA ILE A 540 0.50 8.29 -10.91
C ILE A 540 1.42 9.22 -10.12
N TRP A 541 2.74 8.97 -10.14
CA TRP A 541 3.74 9.78 -9.45
C TRP A 541 5.18 9.67 -9.98
N GLY A 542 5.50 8.69 -10.82
CA GLY A 542 6.88 8.47 -11.31
C GLY A 542 7.44 9.63 -12.13
N ASN A 543 6.57 10.49 -12.67
CA ASN A 543 6.93 11.71 -13.40
C ASN A 543 6.82 13.01 -12.57
N LEU A 544 6.46 12.94 -11.29
CA LEU A 544 6.26 14.14 -10.44
C LEU A 544 7.57 14.69 -9.85
N THR A 545 8.63 13.88 -9.78
CA THR A 545 9.94 14.30 -9.28
C THR A 545 11.03 14.06 -10.33
N SER A 546 12.08 14.88 -10.34
CA SER A 546 13.15 14.82 -11.36
C SER A 546 14.02 13.57 -11.30
N ARG A 547 13.93 12.78 -10.22
CA ARG A 547 14.62 11.50 -10.01
C ARG A 547 13.67 10.30 -9.98
N GLY A 548 12.39 10.52 -10.26
CA GLY A 548 11.39 9.45 -10.30
C GLY A 548 11.04 8.81 -8.97
N HIS A 549 11.38 9.43 -7.83
CA HIS A 549 10.96 8.95 -6.51
C HIS A 549 9.60 9.51 -6.10
N SER A 550 8.91 8.79 -5.22
CA SER A 550 7.71 9.25 -4.51
C SER A 550 7.92 10.56 -3.73
N GLU A 551 6.85 11.31 -3.46
CA GLU A 551 6.92 12.65 -2.84
C GLU A 551 7.07 12.63 -1.30
N SER A 552 6.73 11.52 -0.64
CA SER A 552 6.65 11.41 0.82
C SER A 552 7.54 10.30 1.39
N ILE A 553 8.09 10.55 2.58
CA ILE A 553 8.87 9.58 3.36
C ILE A 553 7.93 8.94 4.37
N TRP A 554 7.50 7.71 4.09
CA TRP A 554 6.58 6.96 4.94
C TRP A 554 7.34 6.16 6.00
N GLY A 555 7.00 6.36 7.29
CA GLY A 555 7.72 5.76 8.41
C GLY A 555 7.87 4.24 8.34
N ARG A 556 6.78 3.51 8.06
CA ARG A 556 6.84 2.03 8.02
C ARG A 556 7.66 1.50 6.83
N ALA A 557 7.63 2.17 5.67
CA ALA A 557 8.51 1.83 4.55
C ALA A 557 10.00 1.91 4.94
N VAL A 558 10.40 2.97 5.64
CA VAL A 558 11.77 3.09 6.16
C VAL A 558 12.06 1.99 7.21
N GLY A 559 11.06 1.62 8.02
CA GLY A 559 11.13 0.48 8.93
C GLY A 559 11.43 -0.85 8.21
N TRP A 560 10.78 -1.12 7.08
CA TRP A 560 11.04 -2.31 6.26
C TRP A 560 12.47 -2.38 5.72
N THR A 561 13.04 -1.24 5.32
CA THR A 561 14.45 -1.18 4.92
C THR A 561 15.38 -1.57 6.07
N CYS A 562 15.11 -1.09 7.29
CA CYS A 562 15.90 -1.42 8.48
C CYS A 562 15.82 -2.91 8.83
N MET A 563 14.61 -3.48 8.83
CA MET A 563 14.37 -4.91 9.06
C MET A 563 15.08 -5.77 8.00
N GLY A 564 14.93 -5.42 6.73
CA GLY A 564 15.54 -6.13 5.61
C GLY A 564 17.06 -6.17 5.69
N LEU A 565 17.70 -5.05 6.04
CA LEU A 565 19.16 -4.97 6.22
C LEU A 565 19.64 -5.94 7.32
N LEU A 566 18.96 -5.94 8.48
CA LEU A 566 19.28 -6.84 9.59
C LEU A 566 19.09 -8.32 9.21
N LEU A 567 17.94 -8.68 8.65
CA LEU A 567 17.63 -10.07 8.27
C LEU A 567 18.54 -10.59 7.15
N THR A 568 18.97 -9.73 6.22
CA THR A 568 19.97 -10.09 5.20
C THR A 568 21.34 -10.29 5.84
N LEU A 569 21.71 -9.46 6.82
CA LEU A 569 22.95 -9.60 7.59
C LEU A 569 22.97 -10.79 8.56
N ASP A 570 21.83 -11.33 8.99
CA ASP A 570 21.78 -12.59 9.76
C ASP A 570 22.19 -13.79 8.89
N VAL A 571 21.81 -13.75 7.60
CA VAL A 571 21.95 -14.88 6.66
C VAL A 571 23.35 -14.95 6.05
N ILE A 572 23.93 -13.81 5.64
CA ILE A 572 25.22 -13.82 4.94
C ILE A 572 26.33 -14.24 5.93
N PRO A 573 27.06 -15.35 5.71
CA PRO A 573 28.07 -15.83 6.66
C PRO A 573 29.18 -14.79 6.84
N ASN A 574 29.74 -14.67 8.05
CA ASN A 574 30.81 -13.70 8.34
C ASN A 574 32.20 -14.30 8.03
N MET A 575 32.65 -14.18 6.78
CA MET A 575 33.90 -14.77 6.28
C MET A 575 34.62 -13.83 5.29
N PRO A 576 35.92 -14.04 4.98
CA PRO A 576 36.66 -13.13 4.11
C PRO A 576 36.03 -12.87 2.74
N ALA A 577 35.41 -13.88 2.13
CA ALA A 577 34.73 -13.76 0.83
C ALA A 577 33.51 -12.84 0.84
N THR A 578 32.83 -12.71 1.98
CA THR A 578 31.60 -11.90 2.15
C THR A 578 31.85 -10.58 2.89
N ALA A 579 33.07 -10.33 3.36
CA ALA A 579 33.41 -9.16 4.17
C ALA A 579 33.04 -7.83 3.50
N ALA A 580 33.23 -7.71 2.18
CA ALA A 580 32.88 -6.51 1.42
C ALA A 580 31.36 -6.25 1.39
N VAL A 581 30.55 -7.25 1.05
CA VAL A 581 29.08 -7.12 0.97
C VAL A 581 28.46 -6.94 2.36
N ARG A 582 28.99 -7.60 3.40
CA ARG A 582 28.59 -7.35 4.79
C ARG A 582 28.91 -5.91 5.23
N LYS A 583 30.10 -5.39 4.91
CA LYS A 583 30.49 -4.01 5.23
C LYS A 583 29.58 -2.99 4.54
N GLN A 584 29.23 -3.20 3.27
CA GLN A 584 28.28 -2.37 2.53
C GLN A 584 26.89 -2.33 3.21
N LEU A 585 26.32 -3.50 3.52
CA LEU A 585 25.03 -3.62 4.20
C LEU A 585 25.04 -2.99 5.61
N GLN A 586 26.12 -3.19 6.38
CA GLN A 586 26.30 -2.56 7.69
C GLN A 586 26.41 -1.04 7.58
N GLY A 587 27.16 -0.51 6.61
CA GLY A 587 27.26 0.94 6.39
C GLY A 587 25.91 1.58 6.05
N ASN A 588 25.17 0.97 5.12
CA ASN A 588 23.81 1.38 4.75
C ASN A 588 22.88 1.40 5.97
N PHE A 589 22.97 0.38 6.84
CA PHE A 589 22.17 0.29 8.06
C PHE A 589 22.52 1.39 9.07
N VAL A 590 23.81 1.60 9.35
CA VAL A 590 24.30 2.61 10.30
C VAL A 590 23.90 4.03 9.87
N GLN A 591 24.06 4.36 8.58
CA GLN A 591 23.69 5.67 8.05
C GLN A 591 22.18 5.91 8.12
N LEU A 592 21.36 4.91 7.74
CA LEU A 592 19.90 5.04 7.81
C LEU A 592 19.40 5.17 9.25
N ILE A 593 19.94 4.37 10.18
CA ILE A 593 19.58 4.44 11.60
C ILE A 593 20.03 5.77 12.23
N SER A 594 21.18 6.33 11.81
CA SER A 594 21.60 7.69 12.20
C SER A 594 20.57 8.74 11.78
N ALA A 595 20.14 8.72 10.51
CA ALA A 595 19.12 9.64 10.00
C ALA A 595 17.76 9.48 10.72
N ILE A 596 17.36 8.24 11.02
CA ILE A 596 16.15 7.94 11.80
C ILE A 596 16.24 8.55 13.20
N VAL A 597 17.34 8.38 13.92
CA VAL A 597 17.49 8.97 15.27
C VAL A 597 17.45 10.49 15.23
N HIS A 598 18.06 11.13 14.22
CA HIS A 598 17.97 12.58 14.03
C HIS A 598 16.54 13.07 13.71
N ALA A 599 15.74 12.24 13.05
CA ALA A 599 14.32 12.51 12.74
C ALA A 599 13.32 12.16 13.88
N GLN A 600 13.79 11.64 15.02
CA GLN A 600 12.93 11.29 16.15
C GLN A 600 12.26 12.53 16.75
N ASP A 601 10.95 12.46 17.02
CA ASP A 601 10.25 13.58 17.64
C ASP A 601 10.82 13.89 19.03
N LYS A 602 11.17 15.15 19.26
CA LYS A 602 11.82 15.59 20.51
C LYS A 602 10.89 15.58 21.71
N SER A 603 9.58 15.75 21.50
CA SER A 603 8.59 15.79 22.58
C SER A 603 8.13 14.40 23.01
N SER A 604 7.86 13.52 22.04
CA SER A 604 7.23 12.21 22.31
C SER A 604 8.24 11.07 22.40
N GLY A 605 9.32 11.10 21.61
CA GLY A 605 10.22 9.95 21.42
C GLY A 605 9.77 8.97 20.33
N ALA A 606 8.70 9.26 19.61
CA ALA A 606 8.21 8.45 18.49
C ALA A 606 8.52 9.09 17.13
N TRP A 607 8.08 8.45 16.06
CA TRP A 607 8.23 8.96 14.69
C TRP A 607 6.87 9.21 14.01
N TRP A 608 6.89 10.18 13.11
CA TRP A 608 5.72 10.62 12.34
C TRP A 608 5.43 9.65 11.19
N GLN A 609 4.15 9.43 10.90
CA GLN A 609 3.66 8.66 9.73
C GLN A 609 4.31 9.16 8.44
N VAL A 610 4.37 10.48 8.23
CA VAL A 610 5.14 11.10 7.16
C VAL A 610 6.33 11.88 7.73
N MET A 611 7.54 11.33 7.60
CA MET A 611 8.74 11.80 8.31
C MET A 611 9.35 13.08 7.71
N ASN A 612 9.13 13.38 6.43
CA ASN A 612 9.59 14.63 5.80
C ASN A 612 8.65 15.83 6.04
N PHE A 613 7.51 15.63 6.71
CA PHE A 613 6.58 16.69 7.10
C PHE A 613 6.17 16.58 8.59
N PRO A 614 7.13 16.54 9.53
CA PRO A 614 6.83 16.43 10.96
C PRO A 614 6.00 17.64 11.41
N THR A 615 5.07 17.44 12.36
CA THR A 615 4.15 18.48 12.89
C THR A 615 3.20 19.14 11.88
N ARG A 616 3.24 18.81 10.58
CA ARG A 616 2.24 19.30 9.60
C ARG A 616 0.84 18.84 10.03
N PRO A 617 -0.18 19.73 10.04
CA PRO A 617 -1.55 19.35 10.40
C PRO A 617 -2.06 18.15 9.59
N GLY A 618 -2.69 17.19 10.28
CA GLY A 618 -3.12 15.90 9.72
C GLY A 618 -2.11 14.77 9.91
N ASN A 619 -0.82 15.07 10.11
CA ASN A 619 0.18 14.04 10.45
C ASN A 619 -0.04 13.51 11.87
N PHE A 620 0.44 12.30 12.14
CA PHE A 620 0.34 11.65 13.45
C PHE A 620 1.60 10.83 13.74
N LEU A 621 1.82 10.52 15.02
CA LEU A 621 2.89 9.60 15.46
C LEU A 621 2.40 8.16 15.28
N GLU A 622 3.17 7.33 14.59
CA GLU A 622 2.72 6.04 14.09
C GLU A 622 3.47 4.88 14.76
N SER A 623 2.72 3.87 15.22
CA SER A 623 3.23 2.88 16.17
C SER A 623 3.98 1.71 15.53
N SER A 624 3.72 1.38 14.26
CA SER A 624 4.48 0.32 13.58
C SER A 624 5.88 0.79 13.21
N ALA A 625 6.01 1.96 12.58
CA ALA A 625 7.30 2.62 12.32
C ALA A 625 8.10 2.80 13.61
N THR A 626 7.46 3.33 14.66
CA THR A 626 8.12 3.52 15.97
C THR A 626 8.60 2.19 16.58
N GLY A 627 7.84 1.11 16.45
CA GLY A 627 8.27 -0.24 16.86
C GLY A 627 9.43 -0.78 16.02
N LEU A 628 9.32 -0.76 14.69
CA LEU A 628 10.36 -1.26 13.80
C LEU A 628 11.68 -0.49 13.95
N PHE A 629 11.64 0.83 14.17
CA PHE A 629 12.82 1.63 14.47
C PHE A 629 13.43 1.31 15.84
N ALA A 630 12.61 1.23 16.89
CA ALA A 630 13.09 0.91 18.24
C ALA A 630 13.75 -0.48 18.29
N TYR A 631 13.10 -1.48 17.69
CA TYR A 631 13.66 -2.82 17.50
C TYR A 631 14.99 -2.78 16.72
N SER A 632 15.02 -2.13 15.55
CA SER A 632 16.21 -2.08 14.71
C SER A 632 17.40 -1.43 15.44
N ILE A 633 17.15 -0.36 16.21
CA ILE A 633 18.19 0.27 17.03
C ILE A 633 18.69 -0.68 18.12
N LEU A 634 17.81 -1.38 18.85
CA LEU A 634 18.22 -2.32 19.91
C LEU A 634 18.99 -3.53 19.35
N ARG A 635 18.47 -4.17 18.30
CA ARG A 635 19.14 -5.29 17.61
C ARG A 635 20.48 -4.85 17.01
N GLY A 636 20.53 -3.68 16.39
CA GLY A 636 21.78 -3.09 15.87
C GLY A 636 22.83 -2.82 16.95
N LEU A 637 22.42 -2.47 18.17
CA LEU A 637 23.32 -2.37 19.33
C LEU A 637 23.77 -3.75 19.82
N ARG A 638 22.86 -4.72 19.96
CA ARG A 638 23.17 -6.10 20.39
C ARG A 638 24.16 -6.79 19.45
N LEU A 639 24.01 -6.60 18.14
CA LEU A 639 24.90 -7.13 17.11
C LEU A 639 26.22 -6.34 16.95
N GLY A 640 26.41 -5.25 17.71
CA GLY A 640 27.62 -4.42 17.62
C GLY A 640 27.73 -3.60 16.33
N TYR A 641 26.62 -3.34 15.65
CA TYR A 641 26.61 -2.53 14.42
C TYR A 641 26.50 -1.02 14.69
N LEU A 642 26.00 -0.60 15.87
CA LEU A 642 25.76 0.82 16.18
C LEU A 642 26.66 1.35 17.31
N GLY A 643 27.17 2.57 17.15
CA GLY A 643 27.90 3.29 18.19
C GLY A 643 29.33 2.84 18.47
N THR A 644 29.93 2.06 17.57
CA THR A 644 31.30 1.54 17.69
C THR A 644 32.35 2.61 17.37
N VAL A 645 33.63 2.30 17.58
CA VAL A 645 34.74 3.17 17.17
C VAL A 645 35.04 3.00 15.68
N ASP A 646 34.96 1.77 15.16
CA ASP A 646 35.19 1.49 13.75
C ASP A 646 34.12 2.12 12.85
N ASN A 647 32.83 2.07 13.20
CA ASN A 647 31.78 2.67 12.37
C ASN A 647 31.81 4.21 12.39
N ARG A 648 32.33 4.81 13.46
CA ARG A 648 32.68 6.24 13.50
C ARG A 648 33.73 6.62 12.46
N ARG A 649 34.76 5.79 12.31
CA ARG A 649 35.86 6.00 11.34
C ARG A 649 35.44 5.66 9.91
N ASP A 650 34.75 4.55 9.72
CA ASP A 650 34.55 3.92 8.41
C ASP A 650 33.30 4.42 7.67
N VAL A 651 32.23 4.78 8.39
CA VAL A 651 30.93 5.16 7.79
C VAL A 651 30.30 6.43 8.38
N GLY A 652 30.99 7.10 9.30
CA GLY A 652 30.57 8.40 9.86
C GLY A 652 29.49 8.32 10.94
N ASP A 653 29.46 7.26 11.76
CA ASP A 653 28.46 7.09 12.83
C ASP A 653 28.62 8.14 13.95
N GLU A 654 27.99 9.31 13.83
CA GLU A 654 28.14 10.43 14.80
C GLU A 654 27.60 10.12 16.21
N LEU A 655 26.82 9.04 16.37
CA LEU A 655 26.08 8.73 17.58
C LEU A 655 26.76 7.63 18.40
N SER A 656 26.88 7.83 19.72
CA SER A 656 27.33 6.79 20.63
C SER A 656 26.25 5.73 20.89
N ALA A 657 26.67 4.53 21.29
CA ALA A 657 25.76 3.45 21.71
C ALA A 657 24.74 3.89 22.78
N ALA A 658 25.14 4.81 23.68
CA ALA A 658 24.25 5.39 24.69
C ALA A 658 23.19 6.34 24.10
N GLN A 659 23.50 7.09 23.04
CA GLN A 659 22.53 7.93 22.32
C GLN A 659 21.51 7.06 21.57
N TYR A 660 21.97 6.00 20.89
CA TYR A 660 21.09 5.00 20.28
C TYR A 660 20.17 4.34 21.30
N ARG A 661 20.72 3.82 22.41
CA ARG A 661 19.92 3.19 23.48
C ARG A 661 18.87 4.16 24.03
N LYS A 662 19.26 5.41 24.30
CA LYS A 662 18.34 6.47 24.75
C LYS A 662 17.24 6.77 23.74
N SER A 663 17.53 6.72 22.44
CA SER A 663 16.51 6.86 21.39
C SER A 663 15.50 5.72 21.44
N ALA A 664 15.96 4.46 21.50
CA ALA A 664 15.10 3.29 21.59
C ALA A 664 14.26 3.25 22.89
N ASP A 665 14.84 3.56 24.06
CA ASP A 665 14.09 3.58 25.32
C ASP A 665 13.02 4.70 25.34
N ARG A 666 13.25 5.83 24.67
CA ARG A 666 12.22 6.88 24.48
C ARG A 666 11.06 6.38 23.60
N ALA A 667 11.39 5.70 22.50
CA ALA A 667 10.40 5.11 21.61
C ALA A 667 9.56 4.04 22.32
N TYR A 668 10.22 3.11 23.02
CA TYR A 668 9.55 2.07 23.80
C TYR A 668 8.61 2.66 24.86
N LYS A 669 9.05 3.71 25.59
CA LYS A 669 8.18 4.44 26.53
C LYS A 669 6.96 5.06 25.84
N TRP A 670 7.12 5.61 24.63
CA TRP A 670 5.97 6.13 23.88
C TRP A 670 4.99 5.01 23.48
N LEU A 671 5.51 3.86 23.02
CA LEU A 671 4.69 2.70 22.65
C LEU A 671 3.85 2.20 23.84
N LEU A 672 4.47 2.03 25.02
CA LEU A 672 3.77 1.63 26.24
C LEU A 672 2.64 2.60 26.63
N ASN A 673 2.87 3.90 26.48
CA ASN A 673 1.95 4.94 26.96
C ASN A 673 0.84 5.31 25.95
N ASN A 674 1.01 5.00 24.66
CA ASN A 674 0.14 5.53 23.59
C ASN A 674 -0.36 4.46 22.60
N ALA A 675 0.39 3.37 22.39
CA ALA A 675 0.03 2.34 21.42
C ALA A 675 -0.48 1.07 22.10
N LEU A 676 0.14 0.66 23.21
CA LEU A 676 -0.25 -0.50 24.00
C LEU A 676 -1.50 -0.20 24.82
N LEU A 677 -2.45 -1.14 24.82
CA LEU A 677 -3.69 -1.09 25.60
C LEU A 677 -3.77 -2.34 26.48
N ASP A 678 -4.20 -2.20 27.73
CA ASP A 678 -4.72 -3.33 28.50
C ASP A 678 -6.24 -3.42 28.22
N LEU A 679 -6.74 -4.58 27.81
CA LEU A 679 -8.13 -4.77 27.38
C LEU A 679 -9.06 -5.19 28.53
N GLU A 680 -8.56 -5.23 29.78
CA GLU A 680 -9.28 -5.63 31.00
C GLU A 680 -9.78 -7.10 31.02
N ASP A 681 -9.71 -7.82 29.89
CA ASP A 681 -9.97 -9.26 29.75
C ASP A 681 -8.74 -10.14 30.01
N GLY A 682 -7.61 -9.53 30.40
CA GLY A 682 -6.31 -10.16 30.59
C GLY A 682 -5.39 -10.11 29.37
N THR A 683 -5.89 -9.71 28.20
CA THR A 683 -5.12 -9.55 26.97
C THR A 683 -4.66 -8.11 26.73
N LEU A 684 -3.62 -7.96 25.90
CA LEU A 684 -3.11 -6.69 25.42
C LEU A 684 -3.68 -6.38 24.03
N GLY A 685 -4.12 -5.14 23.84
CA GLY A 685 -4.48 -4.56 22.56
C GLY A 685 -3.39 -3.61 22.06
N TYR A 686 -3.50 -3.22 20.80
CA TYR A 686 -2.57 -2.27 20.18
C TYR A 686 -3.31 -1.31 19.24
N ASN A 687 -2.83 -0.06 19.14
CA ASN A 687 -3.45 1.03 18.37
C ASN A 687 -2.40 1.96 17.74
N ASN A 688 -2.84 2.98 16.99
CA ASN A 688 -2.02 3.96 16.26
C ASN A 688 -1.17 3.36 15.12
N THR A 689 -1.55 2.17 14.65
CA THR A 689 -0.95 1.53 13.47
C THR A 689 -1.74 1.90 12.23
N VAL A 690 -1.10 2.47 11.21
CA VAL A 690 -1.75 2.72 9.91
C VAL A 690 -1.94 1.41 9.15
N ASP A 691 -3.08 1.21 8.50
CA ASP A 691 -3.43 -0.05 7.81
C ASP A 691 -2.49 -0.36 6.62
N VAL A 692 -2.64 0.37 5.50
CA VAL A 692 -1.80 0.17 4.31
C VAL A 692 -1.68 1.46 3.49
N CYS A 693 -0.46 1.83 3.09
CA CYS A 693 -0.20 2.96 2.20
C CYS A 693 0.25 2.42 0.83
N SER A 694 -0.69 2.15 -0.07
CA SER A 694 -0.37 1.49 -1.35
C SER A 694 0.22 2.47 -2.37
N ILE A 695 1.42 2.20 -2.89
CA ILE A 695 2.12 3.11 -3.82
C ILE A 695 1.47 3.23 -5.21
N ASN A 696 0.37 2.52 -5.49
CA ASN A 696 -0.43 2.71 -6.72
C ASN A 696 -1.46 3.84 -6.63
N SER A 697 -1.34 4.65 -5.59
CA SER A 697 -2.10 5.88 -5.38
C SER A 697 -1.14 7.06 -5.50
N THR A 698 -1.62 8.29 -5.30
CA THR A 698 -0.73 9.46 -5.17
C THR A 698 0.26 9.26 -4.02
N THR A 699 1.43 9.88 -4.14
CA THR A 699 2.45 9.89 -3.07
C THR A 699 2.46 11.19 -2.26
N ALA A 700 1.46 12.04 -2.44
CA ALA A 700 1.29 13.26 -1.67
C ALA A 700 1.02 12.97 -0.18
N PHE A 701 1.45 13.89 0.69
CA PHE A 701 1.30 13.81 2.15
C PHE A 701 -0.12 13.42 2.60
N ASP A 702 -1.15 14.07 2.03
CA ASP A 702 -2.54 13.89 2.47
C ASP A 702 -3.00 12.43 2.33
N PHE A 703 -2.52 11.70 1.31
CA PHE A 703 -2.84 10.28 1.13
C PHE A 703 -2.33 9.41 2.29
N TYR A 704 -1.07 9.57 2.71
CA TYR A 704 -0.51 8.79 3.81
C TYR A 704 -1.16 9.11 5.15
N THR A 705 -1.57 10.36 5.37
CA THR A 705 -2.20 10.79 6.62
C THR A 705 -3.69 10.48 6.70
N THR A 706 -4.36 10.25 5.57
CA THR A 706 -5.79 9.88 5.51
C THR A 706 -6.04 8.38 5.47
N GLN A 707 -4.99 7.54 5.40
CA GLN A 707 -5.16 6.10 5.53
C GLN A 707 -5.72 5.73 6.92
N PRO A 708 -6.61 4.73 7.00
CA PRO A 708 -7.22 4.35 8.26
C PRO A 708 -6.17 3.76 9.23
N LEU A 709 -6.41 3.97 10.52
CA LEU A 709 -5.73 3.21 11.57
C LEU A 709 -6.42 1.85 11.72
N LYS A 710 -5.62 0.77 11.83
CA LYS A 710 -6.08 -0.60 12.06
C LYS A 710 -5.72 -1.00 13.49
N PRO A 711 -6.70 -0.99 14.44
CA PRO A 711 -6.51 -1.58 15.75
C PRO A 711 -6.09 -3.05 15.64
N GLN A 712 -5.21 -3.50 16.53
CA GLN A 712 -4.70 -4.88 16.56
C GLN A 712 -4.13 -5.34 15.21
N SER A 713 -3.41 -4.46 14.50
CA SER A 713 -2.65 -4.85 13.31
C SER A 713 -1.35 -5.54 13.72
N LEU A 714 -1.08 -6.70 13.12
CA LEU A 714 0.18 -7.43 13.29
C LEU A 714 1.40 -6.58 12.88
N LEU A 715 1.23 -5.67 11.91
CA LEU A 715 2.27 -4.71 11.49
C LEU A 715 2.78 -3.84 12.66
N GLY A 716 1.92 -3.57 13.64
CA GLY A 716 2.25 -2.81 14.84
C GLY A 716 2.58 -3.71 16.03
N GLU A 717 1.73 -4.70 16.30
CA GLU A 717 1.86 -5.60 17.46
C GLU A 717 3.17 -6.38 17.45
N VAL A 718 3.58 -6.89 16.29
CA VAL A 718 4.85 -7.62 16.19
C VAL A 718 6.04 -6.67 16.29
N GLY A 719 5.94 -5.43 15.78
CA GLY A 719 6.98 -4.41 15.99
C GLY A 719 7.21 -4.09 17.48
N PHE A 720 6.13 -4.01 18.27
CA PHE A 720 6.22 -3.88 19.73
C PHE A 720 6.78 -5.14 20.39
N LEU A 721 6.28 -6.32 20.03
CA LEU A 721 6.76 -7.61 20.55
C LEU A 721 8.27 -7.77 20.34
N LEU A 722 8.74 -7.55 19.11
CA LEU A 722 10.15 -7.60 18.74
C LEU A 722 10.98 -6.59 19.55
N THR A 723 10.51 -5.35 19.68
CA THR A 723 11.16 -4.34 20.53
C THR A 723 11.24 -4.80 22.00
N SER A 724 10.20 -5.45 22.51
CA SER A 724 10.15 -5.98 23.88
C SER A 724 10.97 -7.26 24.10
N VAL A 725 11.40 -7.96 23.04
CA VAL A 725 12.34 -9.10 23.11
C VAL A 725 13.79 -8.60 23.16
N GLU A 726 14.14 -7.58 22.39
CA GLU A 726 15.51 -7.03 22.31
C GLU A 726 15.93 -6.13 23.49
N ARG A 727 15.02 -5.72 24.38
CA ARG A 727 15.22 -4.60 25.32
C ARG A 727 15.72 -4.97 26.72
#